data_AF-A0A7W7WXM3-F1
#
_entry.id   AF-A0A7W7WXM3-F1
#
_cell.length_a   1.000
_cell.length_b   1.000
_cell.length_c   1.000
_cell.angle_alpha   90.00
_cell.angle_beta   90.00
_cell.angle_gamma   90.00
#
_symmetry.space_group_name_H-M   'P 1'
#
loop_
_entity.id
_entity.type
_entity.pdbx_description
1 polymer ?
#
loop_
_entity_poly.entity_id
_entity_poly.type
_entity_poly.pdbx_seq_one_letter_code
_entity_poly.pdbx_strand_id
1 'polypeptide(L)'
;MALNTRSRLDVLAYRGTPDLLGDAAVHIREFDNGVTSLWRLFDRDYRDYVKADEAQAPHSVVVNALRCLTGGYAAFDPDEGFLVTREEIDDDTLLAAFTLMHGRVLGTPIDDIDLKEPPRLAERIAETKQERRLLADYLRTTETGQPDAPTWVYKTVAWDLSRRIAEQPWRVDGQEIALRVDSRGGLVAWQDPWTNRSGTAEALSRASIDMKTLPNIADPILLVSPTVTRIQSRMAWARTVLVEQDDPARPIVEVAMAGRSSVRRVSAMALDVLAKLGVEQSILRHVQNRVVLENRIQNEQDEAPEQEDIWAPDSTPAPVIRPVQSKNFRFPIGRGVGMHHHRELRRHIDEVLGDALVKTTRLPVYFEGRNFKQVDTDRLLPTPEDVVRSLTTMGYRHLRIVCLWNTDEVRHRMLDGLRHAYSANGRPADDQVPGGQPLDPVDGVPVALNGEAISAVFHRVPGFLEHGPDAGSAEAIAHVQLDCGPDTLVGVWAETEFTRRGDDEDEGYEEDDEDGIEDAAAEQTAGVKEDEDAKFRARRTLALKGVNSQFIVHRKPRKPRKGKKVRDYPVIHSLLDLHRSLGIIDQRITDVMVDRLGTHAPTGVAHCAVHIRRQSRRGKDRTAKICITATVLKPPAHDGQAWTLHGWSYTDPTWRPYNQAQAAFHAKDYPTGKMTELQDDNAGYKKVATRVDDALAELVRYLGGMPYTITVDAFGSRRLWSGLNNNKQGESERPGTWLPGSTIHPSDRPRAIVRVNKNADEMFRALGITLLDENGEKISDGDRTTNSLFRVKSDFGADSFALITVPHQYDGQGAGRLGSDKTRWSADHGSDVEGELRRNEMKDNWYSMTTLGIFPVAVKDEIKPDKLALMTARLCHQALAWAERTTYPAHLHAASKMDLDHPQYRRTALPTDSTDTGTPDDLSTGSGELP
;
A
#
# COMPACT_ATOMS: atom_id res chain seq x y z
N MET A 1 -26.49 -38.19 -7.23
CA MET A 1 -26.84 -36.78 -7.54
C MET A 1 -25.88 -35.90 -6.77
N ALA A 2 -25.00 -35.16 -7.46
CA ALA A 2 -24.12 -34.21 -6.78
C ALA A 2 -24.95 -32.96 -6.47
N LEU A 3 -25.14 -32.66 -5.18
CA LEU A 3 -25.76 -31.41 -4.72
C LEU A 3 -24.99 -30.24 -5.32
N ASN A 4 -25.67 -29.32 -5.99
CA ASN A 4 -25.05 -28.19 -6.66
C ASN A 4 -24.69 -27.13 -5.60
N THR A 5 -23.51 -27.28 -4.98
CA THR A 5 -23.06 -26.41 -3.89
C THR A 5 -22.48 -25.10 -4.41
N ARG A 6 -22.88 -23.97 -3.81
CA ARG A 6 -22.38 -22.62 -4.15
C ARG A 6 -21.40 -22.15 -3.07
N SER A 7 -20.25 -21.63 -3.47
CA SER A 7 -19.28 -21.04 -2.53
C SER A 7 -19.44 -19.52 -2.42
N ARG A 8 -19.47 -19.01 -1.19
CA ARG A 8 -19.50 -17.57 -0.86
C ARG A 8 -18.21 -17.20 -0.13
N LEU A 9 -17.64 -16.05 -0.45
CA LEU A 9 -16.58 -15.45 0.36
C LEU A 9 -17.19 -14.74 1.55
N ASP A 10 -16.77 -15.09 2.75
CA ASP A 10 -17.08 -14.32 3.95
C ASP A 10 -16.10 -13.16 4.04
N VAL A 11 -16.63 -11.95 4.29
CA VAL A 11 -15.87 -10.70 4.26
C VAL A 11 -16.16 -9.88 5.51
N LEU A 12 -15.24 -9.02 5.92
CA LEU A 12 -15.47 -8.07 7.00
C LEU A 12 -15.92 -6.72 6.44
N ALA A 13 -17.13 -6.73 5.87
CA ALA A 13 -17.76 -5.55 5.25
C ALA A 13 -19.29 -5.63 5.26
N TYR A 14 -19.93 -4.46 5.35
CA TYR A 14 -21.38 -4.29 5.46
C TYR A 14 -21.88 -3.12 4.59
N ARG A 15 -23.06 -3.23 4.00
CA ARG A 15 -23.74 -2.15 3.29
C ARG A 15 -24.30 -1.15 4.30
N GLY A 16 -24.02 0.13 4.12
CA GLY A 16 -24.58 1.24 4.88
C GLY A 16 -25.98 1.57 4.38
N THR A 17 -26.97 0.79 4.80
CA THR A 17 -28.38 0.97 4.42
C THR A 17 -29.13 1.85 5.43
N PRO A 18 -30.27 2.45 5.06
CA PRO A 18 -31.16 3.13 6.03
C PRO A 18 -31.51 2.25 7.24
N ASP A 19 -31.79 0.97 7.03
CA ASP A 19 -32.12 0.01 8.10
C ASP A 19 -30.95 -0.18 9.09
N LEU A 20 -29.71 -0.18 8.60
CA LEU A 20 -28.53 -0.27 9.46
C LEU A 20 -28.41 0.97 10.35
N LEU A 21 -28.72 2.14 9.80
CA LEU A 21 -28.66 3.41 10.52
C LEU A 21 -29.79 3.53 11.55
N GLY A 22 -30.96 2.96 11.28
CA GLY A 22 -32.12 3.04 12.18
C GLY A 22 -32.57 4.47 12.39
N ASP A 23 -32.70 4.90 13.64
CA ASP A 23 -33.10 6.25 14.03
C ASP A 23 -31.91 7.21 14.27
N ALA A 24 -30.70 6.77 13.90
CA ALA A 24 -29.50 7.58 14.06
C ALA A 24 -29.64 8.92 13.34
N ALA A 25 -29.34 9.98 14.08
CA ALA A 25 -29.54 11.35 13.64
C ALA A 25 -28.29 12.19 13.88
N VAL A 26 -28.23 13.30 13.19
CA VAL A 26 -27.26 14.37 13.43
C VAL A 26 -28.00 15.67 13.71
N HIS A 27 -27.28 16.58 14.34
CA HIS A 27 -27.71 17.94 14.56
C HIS A 27 -26.92 18.84 13.62
N ILE A 28 -27.63 19.60 12.79
CA ILE A 28 -27.04 20.44 11.74
C ILE A 28 -27.39 21.90 12.03
N ARG A 29 -26.38 22.77 11.91
CA ARG A 29 -26.53 24.22 11.85
C ARG A 29 -26.06 24.66 10.46
N GLU A 30 -26.99 25.16 9.65
CA GLU A 30 -26.69 25.72 8.34
C GLU A 30 -26.51 27.23 8.47
N PHE A 31 -25.35 27.71 8.06
CA PHE A 31 -24.92 29.08 8.26
C PHE A 31 -25.35 29.98 7.10
N ASP A 32 -25.74 31.21 7.43
CA ASP A 32 -25.98 32.23 6.42
C ASP A 32 -24.68 32.80 5.85
N ASN A 33 -24.79 33.55 4.74
CA ASN A 33 -23.65 34.23 4.13
C ASN A 33 -22.95 35.22 5.09
N GLY A 34 -23.62 35.65 6.17
CA GLY A 34 -23.05 36.51 7.20
C GLY A 34 -21.99 35.80 8.02
N VAL A 35 -22.27 34.57 8.47
CA VAL A 35 -21.29 33.72 9.19
C VAL A 35 -20.11 33.37 8.28
N THR A 36 -20.35 32.94 7.04
CA THR A 36 -19.26 32.65 6.08
C THR A 36 -18.39 33.89 5.81
N SER A 37 -18.99 35.09 5.75
CA SER A 37 -18.25 36.34 5.61
C SER A 37 -17.41 36.66 6.85
N LEU A 38 -17.94 36.45 8.06
CA LEU A 38 -17.20 36.61 9.30
C LEU A 38 -16.05 35.59 9.40
N TRP A 39 -16.25 34.36 8.93
CA TRP A 39 -15.19 33.36 8.86
C TRP A 39 -14.07 33.79 7.91
N ARG A 40 -14.40 34.30 6.72
CA ARG A 40 -13.40 34.83 5.77
C ARG A 40 -12.60 36.01 6.34
N LEU A 41 -13.23 36.85 7.17
CA LEU A 41 -12.52 37.90 7.90
C LEU A 41 -11.56 37.30 8.93
N PHE A 42 -12.01 36.31 9.71
CA PHE A 42 -11.15 35.57 10.63
C PHE A 42 -9.98 34.87 9.92
N ASP A 43 -10.20 34.26 8.76
CA ASP A 43 -9.15 33.67 7.92
C ASP A 43 -8.12 34.71 7.48
N ARG A 44 -8.57 35.90 7.08
CA ARG A 44 -7.66 37.01 6.72
C ARG A 44 -6.85 37.44 7.94
N ASP A 45 -7.49 37.66 9.07
CA ASP A 45 -6.82 38.09 10.31
C ASP A 45 -5.80 37.02 10.77
N TYR A 46 -6.12 35.73 10.56
CA TYR A 46 -5.18 34.63 10.79
C TYR A 46 -3.98 34.67 9.82
N ARG A 47 -4.20 34.87 8.51
CA ARG A 47 -3.12 35.02 7.51
C ARG A 47 -2.17 36.15 7.88
N ASP A 48 -2.72 37.29 8.30
CA ASP A 48 -1.97 38.45 8.75
C ASP A 48 -1.13 38.11 10.00
N TYR A 49 -1.73 37.39 10.96
CA TYR A 49 -1.05 36.95 12.18
C TYR A 49 0.10 35.99 11.89
N VAL A 50 -0.11 34.95 11.07
CA VAL A 50 0.95 33.97 10.73
C VAL A 50 1.89 34.44 9.63
N LYS A 51 1.61 35.59 9.01
CA LYS A 51 2.36 36.18 7.90
C LYS A 51 2.51 35.21 6.72
N ALA A 52 1.41 34.55 6.37
CA ALA A 52 1.38 33.60 5.25
C ALA A 52 0.05 33.66 4.50
N ASP A 53 0.08 34.18 3.27
CA ASP A 53 -1.11 34.43 2.44
C ASP A 53 -1.90 33.16 2.09
N GLU A 54 -1.23 32.00 2.06
CA GLU A 54 -1.86 30.70 1.77
C GLU A 54 -2.44 30.01 3.02
N ALA A 55 -2.33 30.62 4.21
CA ALA A 55 -2.82 30.02 5.44
C ALA A 55 -4.36 30.06 5.54
N GLN A 56 -4.93 29.06 6.20
CA GLN A 56 -6.35 28.99 6.55
C GLN A 56 -6.46 28.81 8.06
N ALA A 57 -7.43 29.45 8.69
CA ALA A 57 -7.66 29.30 10.11
C ALA A 57 -8.02 27.84 10.41
N PRO A 58 -7.35 27.20 11.40
CA PRO A 58 -7.46 25.76 11.61
C PRO A 58 -8.74 25.40 12.35
N HIS A 59 -9.86 25.33 11.63
CA HIS A 59 -11.15 24.89 12.18
C HIS A 59 -11.11 23.48 12.79
N SER A 60 -10.13 22.65 12.41
CA SER A 60 -9.88 21.36 13.05
C SER A 60 -9.64 21.46 14.57
N VAL A 61 -9.22 22.62 15.07
CA VAL A 61 -9.07 22.88 16.52
C VAL A 61 -10.40 22.66 17.24
N VAL A 62 -11.47 23.36 16.80
CA VAL A 62 -12.79 23.25 17.44
C VAL A 62 -13.42 21.89 17.16
N VAL A 63 -13.29 21.36 15.94
CA VAL A 63 -13.86 20.06 15.58
C VAL A 63 -13.27 18.92 16.43
N ASN A 64 -11.95 18.91 16.67
CA ASN A 64 -11.32 17.91 17.51
C ASN A 64 -11.73 18.07 18.98
N ALA A 65 -11.83 19.30 19.49
CA ALA A 65 -12.31 19.56 20.84
C ALA A 65 -13.76 19.06 21.02
N LEU A 66 -14.67 19.38 20.10
CA LEU A 66 -16.06 18.93 20.17
C LEU A 66 -16.19 17.40 20.08
N ARG A 67 -15.38 16.73 19.25
CA ARG A 67 -15.35 15.25 19.18
C ARG A 67 -14.94 14.61 20.50
N CYS A 68 -13.89 15.14 21.13
CA CYS A 68 -13.40 14.63 22.41
C CYS A 68 -14.36 14.93 23.55
N LEU A 69 -15.01 16.10 23.53
CA LEU A 69 -15.96 16.54 24.55
C LEU A 69 -17.26 15.73 24.53
N THR A 70 -17.84 15.55 23.33
CA THR A 70 -19.15 14.92 23.16
C THR A 70 -19.08 13.40 22.99
N GLY A 71 -17.93 12.86 22.59
CA GLY A 71 -17.80 11.45 22.18
C GLY A 71 -18.52 11.11 20.87
N GLY A 72 -19.10 12.11 20.20
CA GLY A 72 -19.71 12.01 18.88
C GLY A 72 -18.83 12.60 17.78
N TYR A 73 -19.08 12.21 16.53
CA TYR A 73 -18.44 12.86 15.40
C TYR A 73 -18.90 14.31 15.26
N ALA A 74 -17.98 15.20 14.89
CA ALA A 74 -18.26 16.58 14.49
C ALA A 74 -17.58 16.90 13.16
N ALA A 75 -18.23 17.67 12.32
CA ALA A 75 -17.70 18.21 11.06
C ALA A 75 -18.13 19.66 10.92
N PHE A 76 -17.20 20.51 10.50
CA PHE A 76 -17.43 21.92 10.28
C PHE A 76 -16.78 22.30 8.97
N ASP A 77 -17.57 22.87 8.07
CA ASP A 77 -17.10 23.44 6.82
C ASP A 77 -17.60 24.89 6.75
N PRO A 78 -16.72 25.87 6.97
CA PRO A 78 -17.12 27.27 6.96
C PRO A 78 -17.41 27.79 5.54
N ASP A 79 -16.83 27.18 4.51
CA ASP A 79 -17.00 27.60 3.12
C ASP A 79 -18.35 27.11 2.57
N GLU A 80 -18.69 25.85 2.87
CA GLU A 80 -20.01 25.27 2.58
C GLU A 80 -21.09 25.72 3.59
N GLY A 81 -20.68 26.38 4.68
CA GLY A 81 -21.59 27.01 5.63
C GLY A 81 -22.35 26.01 6.50
N PHE A 82 -21.69 25.01 7.09
CA PHE A 82 -22.36 24.10 8.03
C PHE A 82 -21.51 23.67 9.22
N LEU A 83 -22.19 23.34 10.32
CA LEU A 83 -21.69 22.53 11.43
C LEU A 83 -22.62 21.33 11.61
N VAL A 84 -22.05 20.13 11.58
CA VAL A 84 -22.75 18.86 11.81
C VAL A 84 -22.15 18.19 13.03
N THR A 85 -22.99 17.84 14.00
CA THR A 85 -22.58 17.12 15.22
C THR A 85 -23.47 15.89 15.42
N ARG A 86 -22.87 14.80 15.89
CA ARG A 86 -23.63 13.58 16.19
C ARG A 86 -24.47 13.73 17.46
N GLU A 87 -23.93 14.44 18.44
CA GLU A 87 -24.63 14.80 19.67
C GLU A 87 -25.15 16.23 19.60
N GLU A 88 -26.19 16.53 20.36
CA GLU A 88 -26.65 17.89 20.58
C GLU A 88 -25.57 18.69 21.32
N ILE A 89 -25.44 19.97 20.97
CA ILE A 89 -24.48 20.88 21.60
C ILE A 89 -25.24 22.17 21.86
N ASP A 90 -25.33 22.52 23.14
CA ASP A 90 -25.99 23.74 23.58
C ASP A 90 -25.24 24.99 23.10
N ASP A 91 -25.99 26.08 22.97
CA ASP A 91 -25.50 27.33 22.39
C ASP A 91 -24.35 27.93 23.22
N ASP A 92 -24.37 27.78 24.56
CA ASP A 92 -23.33 28.32 25.45
C ASP A 92 -22.00 27.57 25.29
N THR A 93 -22.04 26.24 25.24
CA THR A 93 -20.86 25.41 24.96
C THR A 93 -20.29 25.74 23.58
N LEU A 94 -21.15 25.93 22.58
CA LEU A 94 -20.72 26.25 21.23
C LEU A 94 -20.09 27.66 21.14
N LEU A 95 -20.72 28.64 21.79
CA LEU A 95 -20.22 30.01 21.91
C LEU A 95 -18.83 30.03 22.57
N ALA A 96 -18.68 29.32 23.68
CA ALA A 96 -17.40 29.19 24.38
C ALA A 96 -16.34 28.51 23.50
N ALA A 97 -16.69 27.42 22.82
CA ALA A 97 -15.75 26.66 21.99
C ALA A 97 -15.18 27.50 20.85
N PHE A 98 -16.03 28.25 20.14
CA PHE A 98 -15.61 29.14 19.06
C PHE A 98 -14.87 30.38 19.57
N THR A 99 -15.24 30.91 20.74
CA THR A 99 -14.52 32.03 21.40
C THR A 99 -13.10 31.63 21.76
N LEU A 100 -12.93 30.47 22.41
CA LEU A 100 -11.62 29.91 22.76
C LEU A 100 -10.78 29.60 21.53
N MET A 101 -11.38 28.97 20.50
CA MET A 101 -10.68 28.68 19.25
C MET A 101 -10.21 29.97 18.58
N HIS A 102 -11.08 30.97 18.44
CA HIS A 102 -10.77 32.25 17.80
C HIS A 102 -9.59 32.95 18.49
N GLY A 103 -9.67 33.17 19.80
CA GLY A 103 -8.58 33.81 20.55
C GLY A 103 -7.29 33.01 20.51
N ARG A 104 -7.37 31.68 20.68
CA ARG A 104 -6.19 30.82 20.73
C ARG A 104 -5.45 30.75 19.39
N VAL A 105 -6.19 30.68 18.29
CA VAL A 105 -5.64 30.65 16.92
C VAL A 105 -4.90 31.95 16.59
N LEU A 106 -5.41 33.09 17.07
CA LEU A 106 -4.79 34.42 16.92
C LEU A 106 -3.68 34.71 17.95
N GLY A 107 -3.33 33.73 18.78
CA GLY A 107 -2.18 33.81 19.68
C GLY A 107 -2.46 34.25 21.11
N THR A 108 -3.71 34.54 21.46
CA THR A 108 -4.07 34.84 22.86
C THR A 108 -3.83 33.59 23.72
N PRO A 109 -3.14 33.70 24.86
CA PRO A 109 -3.04 32.60 25.83
C PRO A 109 -4.43 32.13 26.25
N ILE A 110 -4.63 30.81 26.40
CA ILE A 110 -5.97 30.25 26.64
C ILE A 110 -6.62 30.78 27.95
N ASP A 111 -5.80 31.15 28.94
CA ASP A 111 -6.25 31.70 30.21
C ASP A 111 -6.66 33.18 30.14
N ASP A 112 -6.22 33.89 29.09
CA ASP A 112 -6.49 35.32 28.89
C ASP A 112 -7.71 35.58 27.98
N ILE A 113 -8.35 34.52 27.45
CA ILE A 113 -9.53 34.64 26.60
C ILE A 113 -10.76 34.85 27.48
N ASP A 114 -11.37 36.02 27.39
CA ASP A 114 -12.61 36.33 28.11
C ASP A 114 -13.83 35.74 27.39
N LEU A 115 -14.49 34.77 28.04
CA LEU A 115 -15.72 34.15 27.53
C LEU A 115 -16.94 35.08 27.65
N LYS A 116 -16.85 36.18 28.40
CA LYS A 116 -17.92 37.18 28.54
C LYS A 116 -17.96 38.17 27.38
N GLU A 117 -16.89 38.27 26.60
CA GLU A 117 -16.78 39.14 25.42
C GLU A 117 -16.51 38.28 24.16
N PRO A 118 -17.48 37.44 23.74
CA PRO A 118 -17.28 36.57 22.59
C PRO A 118 -17.14 37.37 21.28
N PRO A 119 -16.32 36.90 20.32
CA PRO A 119 -16.27 37.51 19.00
C PRO A 119 -17.60 37.29 18.27
N ARG A 120 -18.00 38.26 17.45
CA ARG A 120 -19.24 38.22 16.66
C ARG A 120 -19.40 36.94 15.82
N LEU A 121 -18.30 36.36 15.35
CA LEU A 121 -18.31 35.08 14.66
C LEU A 121 -18.86 33.95 15.56
N ALA A 122 -18.39 33.87 16.80
CA ALA A 122 -18.84 32.85 17.76
C ALA A 122 -20.30 33.04 18.15
N GLU A 123 -20.72 34.30 18.39
CA GLU A 123 -22.13 34.65 18.66
C GLU A 123 -23.04 34.16 17.53
N ARG A 124 -22.72 34.50 16.29
CA ARG A 124 -23.55 34.14 15.13
C ARG A 124 -23.61 32.64 14.87
N ILE A 125 -22.51 31.92 15.13
CA ILE A 125 -22.49 30.46 15.04
C ILE A 125 -23.41 29.84 16.11
N ALA A 126 -23.34 30.31 17.36
CA ALA A 126 -24.18 29.84 18.46
C ALA A 126 -25.67 30.18 18.26
N GLU A 127 -25.99 31.38 17.75
CA GLU A 127 -27.36 31.80 17.43
C GLU A 127 -28.00 31.01 16.27
N THR A 128 -27.19 30.35 15.43
CA THR A 128 -27.70 29.62 14.27
C THR A 128 -28.50 28.42 14.73
N LYS A 129 -29.79 28.37 14.38
CA LYS A 129 -30.71 27.30 14.78
C LYS A 129 -30.14 25.91 14.48
N GLN A 130 -30.18 25.04 15.49
CA GLN A 130 -29.85 23.63 15.37
C GLN A 130 -31.07 22.81 14.92
N GLU A 131 -30.88 21.93 13.93
CA GLU A 131 -31.94 21.05 13.42
C GLU A 131 -31.51 19.59 13.48
N ARG A 132 -32.35 18.75 14.10
CA ARG A 132 -32.16 17.30 14.12
C ARG A 132 -32.61 16.71 12.77
N ARG A 133 -31.72 15.97 12.11
CA ARG A 133 -31.96 15.32 10.80
C ARG A 133 -31.53 13.85 10.88
N LEU A 134 -32.27 12.94 10.23
CA LEU A 134 -31.86 11.53 10.21
C LEU A 134 -30.65 11.34 9.29
N LEU A 135 -29.72 10.47 9.69
CA LEU A 135 -28.55 10.17 8.84
C LEU A 135 -28.96 9.46 7.55
N ALA A 136 -30.01 8.64 7.60
CA ALA A 136 -30.55 7.94 6.44
C ALA A 136 -30.98 8.89 5.31
N ASP A 137 -31.44 10.10 5.63
CA ASP A 137 -31.87 11.10 4.64
C ASP A 137 -30.72 11.59 3.74
N TYR A 138 -29.47 11.33 4.15
CA TYR A 138 -28.26 11.70 3.42
C TYR A 138 -27.61 10.54 2.67
N LEU A 139 -28.12 9.32 2.78
CA LEU A 139 -27.71 8.18 1.95
C LEU A 139 -28.33 8.31 0.54
N ARG A 140 -27.86 9.32 -0.20
CA ARG A 140 -28.34 9.65 -1.53
C ARG A 140 -27.58 8.87 -2.60
N THR A 141 -28.22 8.71 -3.74
CA THR A 141 -27.62 8.15 -4.95
C THR A 141 -27.66 9.16 -6.10
N THR A 142 -26.67 9.06 -6.98
CA THR A 142 -26.67 9.72 -8.30
C THR A 142 -27.80 9.16 -9.18
N GLU A 143 -28.08 9.84 -10.31
CA GLU A 143 -29.03 9.34 -11.32
C GLU A 143 -28.70 7.94 -11.85
N THR A 144 -27.42 7.55 -11.83
CA THR A 144 -26.95 6.22 -12.28
C THR A 144 -26.99 5.16 -11.17
N GLY A 145 -27.42 5.54 -9.96
CA GLY A 145 -27.58 4.65 -8.82
C GLY A 145 -26.36 4.56 -7.89
N GLN A 146 -25.26 5.27 -8.16
CA GLN A 146 -24.06 5.26 -7.30
C GLN A 146 -24.22 6.10 -6.03
N PRO A 147 -23.61 5.74 -4.88
CA PRO A 147 -23.67 6.54 -3.66
C PRO A 147 -23.09 7.94 -3.85
N ASP A 148 -23.78 8.95 -3.35
CA ASP A 148 -23.42 10.37 -3.43
C ASP A 148 -23.81 11.12 -2.14
N ALA A 149 -23.39 10.56 -1.01
CA ALA A 149 -23.56 11.20 0.29
C ALA A 149 -22.42 12.20 0.58
N PRO A 150 -22.68 13.29 1.33
CA PRO A 150 -21.64 14.19 1.81
C PRO A 150 -20.55 13.46 2.60
N THR A 151 -19.30 13.93 2.51
CA THR A 151 -18.14 13.27 3.15
C THR A 151 -18.27 13.12 4.66
N TRP A 152 -18.93 14.05 5.35
CA TRP A 152 -19.18 13.97 6.78
C TRP A 152 -20.08 12.77 7.14
N VAL A 153 -21.03 12.38 6.28
CA VAL A 153 -21.93 11.22 6.51
C VAL A 153 -21.12 9.95 6.64
N TYR A 154 -20.11 9.77 5.77
CA TYR A 154 -19.24 8.59 5.77
C TYR A 154 -18.52 8.41 7.10
N LYS A 155 -18.07 9.51 7.71
CA LYS A 155 -17.37 9.47 9.00
C LYS A 155 -18.34 9.38 10.18
N THR A 156 -19.48 10.05 10.13
CA THR A 156 -20.50 9.94 11.20
C THR A 156 -21.05 8.51 11.30
N VAL A 157 -21.38 7.87 10.17
CA VAL A 157 -21.89 6.49 10.16
C VAL A 157 -20.85 5.51 10.70
N ALA A 158 -19.59 5.62 10.26
CA ALA A 158 -18.52 4.79 10.78
C ALA A 158 -18.34 4.95 12.30
N TRP A 159 -18.40 6.19 12.80
CA TRP A 159 -18.30 6.49 14.23
C TRP A 159 -19.47 5.93 15.04
N ASP A 160 -20.70 6.06 14.53
CA ASP A 160 -21.90 5.54 15.18
C ASP A 160 -21.84 4.01 15.28
N LEU A 161 -21.39 3.33 14.22
CA LEU A 161 -21.15 1.89 14.25
C LEU A 161 -20.07 1.51 15.27
N SER A 162 -18.95 2.23 15.34
CA SER A 162 -17.91 1.99 16.34
C SER A 162 -18.45 2.08 17.77
N ARG A 163 -19.34 3.05 18.05
CA ARG A 163 -19.98 3.16 19.37
C ARG A 163 -20.85 1.95 19.69
N ARG A 164 -21.73 1.54 18.77
CA ARG A 164 -22.57 0.35 18.94
C ARG A 164 -21.74 -0.91 19.18
N ILE A 165 -20.62 -1.07 18.48
CA ILE A 165 -19.71 -2.21 18.66
C ILE A 165 -19.02 -2.18 20.03
N ALA A 166 -18.65 -0.99 20.51
CA ALA A 166 -17.97 -0.79 21.79
C ALA A 166 -18.90 -0.94 23.01
N GLU A 167 -20.22 -0.82 22.85
CA GLU A 167 -21.21 -0.98 23.93
C GLU A 167 -21.26 -2.40 24.50
N GLN A 168 -20.83 -3.40 23.74
CA GLN A 168 -20.79 -4.79 24.17
C GLN A 168 -19.34 -5.27 24.28
N PRO A 169 -18.97 -5.98 25.37
CA PRO A 169 -17.63 -6.54 25.50
C PRO A 169 -17.41 -7.61 24.42
N TRP A 170 -16.24 -7.60 23.82
CA TRP A 170 -15.88 -8.58 22.80
C TRP A 170 -15.40 -9.87 23.45
N ARG A 171 -16.19 -10.95 23.28
CA ARG A 171 -15.85 -12.28 23.77
C ARG A 171 -14.95 -13.01 22.77
N VAL A 172 -13.69 -13.22 23.15
CA VAL A 172 -12.68 -13.86 22.29
C VAL A 172 -11.69 -14.65 23.11
N ASP A 173 -11.32 -15.85 22.64
CA ASP A 173 -10.39 -16.77 23.34
C ASP A 173 -10.74 -17.03 24.82
N GLY A 174 -12.03 -17.01 25.16
CA GLY A 174 -12.51 -17.15 26.54
C GLY A 174 -12.31 -15.92 27.44
N GLN A 175 -11.93 -14.78 26.87
CA GLN A 175 -11.75 -13.50 27.55
C GLN A 175 -12.85 -12.51 27.14
N GLU A 176 -13.17 -11.54 27.99
CA GLU A 176 -14.03 -10.40 27.66
C GLU A 176 -13.16 -9.15 27.49
N ILE A 177 -13.04 -8.69 26.25
CA ILE A 177 -12.21 -7.54 25.89
C ILE A 177 -13.08 -6.29 25.76
N ALA A 178 -12.75 -5.24 26.52
CA ALA A 178 -13.48 -3.99 26.45
C ALA A 178 -12.95 -3.12 25.30
N LEU A 179 -13.75 -2.94 24.26
CA LEU A 179 -13.42 -2.04 23.15
C LEU A 179 -13.81 -0.61 23.51
N ARG A 180 -12.92 0.34 23.22
CA ARG A 180 -13.20 1.77 23.33
C ARG A 180 -13.12 2.44 21.98
N VAL A 181 -13.92 3.49 21.79
CA VAL A 181 -13.84 4.34 20.60
C VAL A 181 -12.68 5.33 20.75
N ASP A 182 -11.94 5.57 19.68
CA ASP A 182 -10.93 6.64 19.64
C ASP A 182 -11.46 7.92 18.97
N SER A 183 -10.73 9.02 19.11
CA SER A 183 -11.09 10.33 18.54
C SER A 183 -11.12 10.39 17.00
N ARG A 184 -10.86 9.27 16.31
CA ARG A 184 -11.00 9.10 14.85
C ARG A 184 -12.17 8.19 14.47
N GLY A 185 -12.89 7.65 15.46
CA GLY A 185 -13.99 6.73 15.25
C GLY A 185 -13.54 5.29 15.01
N GLY A 186 -12.29 4.94 15.36
CA GLY A 186 -11.81 3.56 15.41
C GLY A 186 -12.11 2.89 16.75
N LEU A 187 -11.84 1.60 16.83
CA LEU A 187 -11.93 0.77 18.03
C LEU A 187 -10.53 0.45 18.57
N VAL A 188 -10.36 0.44 19.89
CA VAL A 188 -9.11 0.07 20.56
C VAL A 188 -9.38 -0.81 21.78
N ALA A 189 -8.67 -1.93 21.88
CA ALA A 189 -8.62 -2.76 23.09
C ALA A 189 -7.67 -2.11 24.10
N TRP A 190 -8.13 -1.02 24.74
CA TRP A 190 -7.27 -0.16 25.58
C TRP A 190 -6.82 -0.86 26.86
N GLN A 191 -7.70 -1.59 27.54
CA GLN A 191 -7.35 -2.21 28.82
C GLN A 191 -6.66 -3.57 28.67
N ASP A 192 -6.62 -4.11 27.45
CA ASP A 192 -6.17 -5.47 27.16
C ASP A 192 -5.00 -5.48 26.15
N PRO A 193 -3.84 -4.87 26.45
CA PRO A 193 -2.70 -4.86 25.55
C PRO A 193 -2.12 -6.27 25.37
N TRP A 194 -1.58 -6.53 24.18
CA TRP A 194 -0.71 -7.66 23.94
C TRP A 194 0.70 -7.36 24.45
N THR A 195 1.29 -8.29 25.19
CA THR A 195 2.63 -8.13 25.77
C THR A 195 3.63 -9.11 25.15
N ASN A 196 4.89 -8.69 25.04
CA ASN A 196 5.97 -9.63 24.75
C ASN A 196 6.28 -10.52 25.96
N ARG A 197 7.14 -11.53 25.78
CA ARG A 197 7.47 -12.53 26.81
C ARG A 197 7.98 -11.91 28.12
N SER A 198 8.75 -10.83 28.04
CA SER A 198 9.31 -10.15 29.22
C SER A 198 8.38 -9.09 29.81
N GLY A 199 7.23 -8.81 29.20
CA GLY A 199 6.33 -7.73 29.61
C GLY A 199 6.90 -6.32 29.42
N THR A 200 7.98 -6.18 28.65
CA THR A 200 8.69 -4.92 28.42
C THR A 200 8.18 -4.12 27.22
N ALA A 201 7.39 -4.76 26.34
CA ALA A 201 6.83 -4.14 25.15
C ALA A 201 5.36 -4.52 24.99
N GLU A 202 4.54 -3.54 24.61
CA GLU A 202 3.10 -3.68 24.41
C GLU A 202 2.69 -3.39 22.97
N ALA A 203 1.61 -4.02 22.51
CA ALA A 203 0.88 -3.65 21.32
C ALA A 203 -0.62 -3.71 21.58
N LEU A 204 -1.40 -2.87 20.90
CA LEU A 204 -2.86 -2.85 21.00
C LEU A 204 -3.49 -3.44 19.75
N SER A 205 -4.62 -4.14 19.94
CA SER A 205 -5.56 -4.32 18.83
C SER A 205 -6.29 -3.00 18.57
N ARG A 206 -6.14 -2.45 17.36
CA ARG A 206 -6.94 -1.32 16.87
C ARG A 206 -7.66 -1.70 15.59
N ALA A 207 -8.94 -1.36 15.47
CA ALA A 207 -9.69 -1.51 14.23
C ALA A 207 -10.16 -0.16 13.70
N SER A 208 -9.84 0.13 12.44
CA SER A 208 -10.44 1.25 11.72
C SER A 208 -11.79 0.80 11.16
N ILE A 209 -12.78 1.69 11.23
CA ILE A 209 -14.05 1.55 10.52
C ILE A 209 -14.13 2.71 9.54
N ASP A 210 -14.25 2.38 8.25
CA ASP A 210 -14.34 3.38 7.20
C ASP A 210 -15.47 3.02 6.25
N MET A 211 -16.29 4.01 5.92
CA MET A 211 -17.26 3.89 4.85
C MET A 211 -16.57 4.25 3.52
N LYS A 212 -16.78 3.43 2.49
CA LYS A 212 -16.25 3.57 1.13
C LYS A 212 -17.35 3.29 0.11
N THR A 213 -17.05 3.45 -1.17
CA THR A 213 -17.95 3.03 -2.25
C THR A 213 -17.30 1.88 -3.03
N LEU A 214 -18.13 1.01 -3.61
CA LEU A 214 -17.69 0.02 -4.57
C LEU A 214 -18.38 0.29 -5.93
N PRO A 215 -17.73 -0.06 -7.05
CA PRO A 215 -18.36 0.10 -8.35
C PRO A 215 -19.67 -0.71 -8.46
N ASN A 216 -20.67 -0.02 -8.98
CA ASN A 216 -22.05 -0.39 -9.18
C ASN A 216 -22.78 -1.02 -7.98
N ILE A 217 -22.50 -0.55 -6.77
CA ILE A 217 -23.27 -0.91 -5.57
C ILE A 217 -23.96 0.35 -5.05
N ALA A 218 -25.27 0.29 -4.90
CA ALA A 218 -26.12 1.45 -4.60
C ALA A 218 -25.92 1.99 -3.18
N ASP A 219 -25.48 1.12 -2.26
CA ASP A 219 -25.15 1.52 -0.90
C ASP A 219 -23.64 1.71 -0.73
N PRO A 220 -23.21 2.69 0.08
CA PRO A 220 -21.84 2.75 0.55
C PRO A 220 -21.53 1.51 1.41
N ILE A 221 -20.25 1.14 1.50
CA ILE A 221 -19.79 -0.07 2.18
C ILE A 221 -18.92 0.32 3.38
N LEU A 222 -19.30 -0.14 4.55
CA LEU A 222 -18.52 -0.10 5.79
C LEU A 222 -17.46 -1.21 5.75
N LEU A 223 -16.20 -0.82 5.79
CA LEU A 223 -15.03 -1.68 5.87
C LEU A 223 -14.49 -1.62 7.29
N VAL A 224 -14.22 -2.79 7.89
CA VAL A 224 -13.53 -2.87 9.19
C VAL A 224 -12.17 -3.49 8.97
N SER A 225 -11.12 -2.80 9.43
CA SER A 225 -9.73 -3.21 9.25
C SER A 225 -8.99 -3.22 10.60
N PRO A 226 -8.89 -4.39 11.26
CA PRO A 226 -8.10 -4.55 12.47
C PRO A 226 -6.60 -4.60 12.15
N THR A 227 -5.80 -4.03 13.05
CA THR A 227 -4.37 -3.79 12.91
C THR A 227 -3.67 -3.91 14.25
N VAL A 228 -2.38 -4.25 14.21
CA VAL A 228 -1.49 -4.23 15.38
C VAL A 228 -0.92 -2.83 15.52
N THR A 229 -1.17 -2.16 16.65
CA THR A 229 -0.58 -0.86 16.98
C THR A 229 0.49 -1.04 18.04
N ARG A 230 1.76 -0.93 17.65
CA ARG A 230 2.92 -1.12 18.54
C ARG A 230 3.10 0.11 19.43
N ILE A 231 3.31 -0.12 20.72
CA ILE A 231 3.48 0.93 21.72
C ILE A 231 4.94 1.00 22.11
N GLN A 232 5.53 2.19 21.98
CA GLN A 232 6.91 2.42 22.40
C GLN A 232 6.95 2.94 23.84
N SER A 233 8.06 2.70 24.53
CA SER A 233 8.22 3.05 25.95
C SER A 233 8.46 4.54 26.21
N ARG A 234 8.90 5.30 25.19
CA ARG A 234 9.23 6.74 25.25
C ARG A 234 8.36 7.56 24.30
N MET A 235 8.12 8.83 24.60
CA MET A 235 7.49 9.84 23.74
C MET A 235 8.43 10.36 22.65
N ALA A 236 9.75 10.18 22.83
CA ALA A 236 10.75 10.54 21.84
C ALA A 236 10.42 9.85 20.50
N TRP A 237 10.43 10.63 19.42
CA TRP A 237 10.16 10.16 18.04
C TRP A 237 8.75 9.62 17.75
N ALA A 238 7.87 9.52 18.74
CA ALA A 238 6.46 9.23 18.49
C ALA A 238 5.85 10.34 17.63
N ARG A 239 5.14 9.93 16.58
CA ARG A 239 4.32 10.84 15.74
C ARG A 239 2.91 10.98 16.27
N THR A 240 2.45 9.99 17.01
CA THR A 240 1.09 9.86 17.50
C THR A 240 1.13 9.31 18.91
N VAL A 241 0.31 9.87 19.79
CA VAL A 241 0.17 9.44 21.17
C VAL A 241 -1.31 9.24 21.46
N LEU A 242 -1.65 8.12 22.09
CA LEU A 242 -3.00 7.83 22.56
C LEU A 242 -3.10 8.19 24.04
N VAL A 243 -4.16 8.90 24.41
CA VAL A 243 -4.36 9.41 25.77
C VAL A 243 -5.77 9.08 26.24
N GLU A 244 -5.88 8.47 27.40
CA GLU A 244 -7.14 8.24 28.09
C GLU A 244 -7.66 9.54 28.72
N GLN A 245 -8.96 9.79 28.61
CA GLN A 245 -9.64 10.89 29.29
C GLN A 245 -10.13 10.42 30.67
N ASP A 246 -10.32 11.34 31.61
CA ASP A 246 -10.79 11.03 32.97
C ASP A 246 -12.17 10.34 32.99
N ASP A 247 -13.03 10.71 32.04
CA ASP A 247 -14.30 9.99 31.81
C ASP A 247 -14.05 8.80 30.88
N PRO A 248 -14.16 7.54 31.36
CA PRO A 248 -13.95 6.35 30.54
C PRO A 248 -15.00 6.18 29.43
N ALA A 249 -16.16 6.84 29.52
CA ALA A 249 -17.17 6.84 28.46
C ALA A 249 -16.77 7.71 27.25
N ARG A 250 -15.82 8.64 27.45
CA ARG A 250 -15.29 9.48 26.36
C ARG A 250 -14.24 8.74 25.53
N PRO A 251 -14.05 9.15 24.26
CA PRO A 251 -13.13 8.46 23.36
C PRO A 251 -11.67 8.63 23.77
N ILE A 252 -10.83 7.65 23.44
CA ILE A 252 -9.37 7.78 23.55
C ILE A 252 -8.89 8.88 22.60
N VAL A 253 -8.13 9.85 23.12
CA VAL A 253 -7.67 11.00 22.35
C VAL A 253 -6.41 10.65 21.59
N GLU A 254 -6.40 10.90 20.28
CA GLU A 254 -5.23 10.75 19.43
C GLU A 254 -4.54 12.10 19.23
N VAL A 255 -3.34 12.24 19.81
CA VAL A 255 -2.56 13.47 19.80
C VAL A 255 -1.44 13.36 18.78
N ALA A 256 -1.45 14.24 17.78
CA ALA A 256 -0.38 14.34 16.81
C ALA A 256 0.82 15.10 17.40
N MET A 257 2.01 14.55 17.20
CA MET A 257 3.28 15.08 17.68
C MET A 257 4.06 15.71 16.52
N ALA A 258 4.85 16.75 16.77
CA ALA A 258 5.71 17.39 15.79
C ALA A 258 7.13 16.77 15.71
N GLY A 259 7.36 15.66 16.42
CA GLY A 259 8.67 15.03 16.58
C GLY A 259 9.49 15.66 17.72
N ARG A 260 10.50 14.93 18.22
CA ARG A 260 11.33 15.31 19.38
C ARG A 260 10.50 15.81 20.57
N SER A 261 9.48 15.04 20.95
CA SER A 261 8.72 15.25 22.19
C SER A 261 7.88 16.53 22.24
N SER A 262 7.47 17.11 21.10
CA SER A 262 6.56 18.27 21.09
C SER A 262 5.20 17.93 20.47
N VAL A 263 4.13 18.48 21.03
CA VAL A 263 2.77 18.33 20.49
C VAL A 263 2.61 19.22 19.26
N ARG A 264 2.00 18.72 18.19
CA ARG A 264 1.72 19.51 16.99
C ARG A 264 0.81 20.69 17.36
N ARG A 265 1.10 21.88 16.85
CA ARG A 265 0.42 23.14 17.22
C ARG A 265 -1.12 23.03 17.22
N VAL A 266 -1.70 22.41 16.20
CA VAL A 266 -3.16 22.21 16.09
C VAL A 266 -3.70 21.31 17.21
N SER A 267 -3.02 20.20 17.50
CA SER A 267 -3.40 19.32 18.61
C SER A 267 -3.26 20.01 19.96
N ALA A 268 -2.20 20.80 20.17
CA ALA A 268 -2.03 21.58 21.39
C ALA A 268 -3.18 22.58 21.57
N MET A 269 -3.54 23.34 20.53
CA MET A 269 -4.67 24.29 20.58
C MET A 269 -6.00 23.58 20.82
N ALA A 270 -6.26 22.43 20.17
CA ALA A 270 -7.50 21.67 20.37
C ALA A 270 -7.63 21.18 21.81
N LEU A 271 -6.53 20.70 22.38
CA LEU A 271 -6.49 20.26 23.76
C LEU A 271 -6.62 21.43 24.75
N ASP A 272 -6.07 22.62 24.46
CA ASP A 272 -6.23 23.82 25.30
C ASP A 272 -7.72 24.23 25.35
N VAL A 273 -8.38 24.22 24.19
CA VAL A 273 -9.82 24.48 24.06
C VAL A 273 -10.62 23.43 24.83
N LEU A 274 -10.32 22.14 24.62
CA LEU A 274 -10.98 21.03 25.31
C LEU A 274 -10.88 21.17 26.85
N ALA A 275 -9.70 21.53 27.35
CA ALA A 275 -9.46 21.68 28.78
C ALA A 275 -10.22 22.87 29.40
N LYS A 276 -10.53 23.91 28.62
CA LYS A 276 -11.36 25.03 29.09
C LYS A 276 -12.86 24.77 28.99
N LEU A 277 -13.29 23.85 28.13
CA LEU A 277 -14.70 23.47 27.95
C LEU A 277 -15.21 22.45 29.00
N GLY A 278 -14.49 22.23 30.10
CA GLY A 278 -14.95 21.38 31.20
C GLY A 278 -14.44 19.94 31.17
N VAL A 279 -13.38 19.65 30.39
CA VAL A 279 -12.50 18.48 30.64
C VAL A 279 -11.36 18.95 31.55
N GLU A 280 -11.05 18.24 32.62
CA GLU A 280 -9.93 18.64 33.50
C GLU A 280 -8.64 18.81 32.66
N GLN A 281 -7.74 19.72 33.06
CA GLN A 281 -6.45 19.93 32.37
C GLN A 281 -5.52 18.69 32.38
N SER A 282 -6.00 17.57 32.91
CA SER A 282 -5.32 16.28 33.08
C SER A 282 -4.62 15.84 31.80
N ILE A 283 -5.31 15.76 30.65
CA ILE A 283 -4.75 15.22 29.38
C ILE A 283 -3.50 15.98 28.93
N LEU A 284 -3.58 17.31 28.82
CA LEU A 284 -2.44 18.15 28.44
C LEU A 284 -1.32 18.06 29.45
N ARG A 285 -1.67 18.15 30.73
CA ARG A 285 -0.72 18.05 31.82
C ARG A 285 -0.02 16.71 31.83
N HIS A 286 -0.72 15.61 31.58
CA HIS A 286 -0.13 14.26 31.49
C HIS A 286 0.87 14.18 30.33
N VAL A 287 0.48 14.65 29.14
CA VAL A 287 1.36 14.63 27.95
C VAL A 287 2.58 15.52 28.16
N GLN A 288 2.39 16.76 28.61
CA GLN A 288 3.47 17.72 28.86
C GLN A 288 4.40 17.25 29.99
N ASN A 289 3.86 16.79 31.12
CA ASN A 289 4.67 16.28 32.23
C ASN A 289 5.49 15.08 31.79
N ARG A 290 4.93 14.19 30.97
CA ARG A 290 5.64 13.03 30.46
C ARG A 290 6.80 13.44 29.55
N VAL A 291 6.55 14.37 28.62
CA VAL A 291 7.59 14.95 27.75
C VAL A 291 8.71 15.59 28.57
N VAL A 292 8.37 16.41 29.57
CA VAL A 292 9.36 17.13 30.40
C VAL A 292 10.20 16.15 31.22
N LEU A 293 9.56 15.13 31.80
CA LEU A 293 10.24 14.08 32.55
C LEU A 293 11.24 13.32 31.67
N GLU A 294 10.80 12.85 30.50
CA GLU A 294 11.67 12.09 29.59
C GLU A 294 12.82 12.93 29.04
N ASN A 295 12.60 14.21 28.72
CA ASN A 295 13.68 15.11 28.29
C ASN A 295 14.70 15.35 29.41
N ARG A 296 14.25 15.46 30.67
CA ARG A 296 15.15 15.60 31.82
C ARG A 296 16.05 14.37 31.96
N ILE A 297 15.45 13.18 31.89
CA ILE A 297 16.19 11.91 32.01
C ILE A 297 17.18 11.74 30.87
N GLN A 298 16.79 12.10 29.64
CA GLN A 298 17.72 12.08 28.51
C GLN A 298 18.91 13.01 28.75
N ASN A 299 18.67 14.24 29.23
CA ASN A 299 19.76 15.16 29.55
C ASN A 299 20.67 14.63 30.68
N GLU A 300 20.09 14.02 31.72
CA GLU A 300 20.85 13.40 32.81
C GLU A 300 21.68 12.20 32.34
N GLN A 301 21.16 11.39 31.41
CA GLN A 301 21.89 10.29 30.76
C GLN A 301 23.02 10.79 29.86
N ASP A 302 22.78 11.84 29.08
CA ASP A 302 23.79 12.46 28.22
C ASP A 302 24.94 13.06 29.05
N GLU A 303 24.67 13.51 30.28
CA GLU A 303 25.65 14.03 31.24
C GLU A 303 26.38 12.94 32.04
N ALA A 304 25.85 11.71 32.11
CA ALA A 304 26.41 10.58 32.86
C ALA A 304 26.40 9.25 32.05
N PRO A 305 27.21 9.15 30.97
CA PRO A 305 27.14 8.04 30.01
C PRO A 305 27.56 6.65 30.53
N GLU A 306 28.05 6.54 31.77
CA GLU A 306 28.50 5.28 32.37
C GLU A 306 27.40 4.55 33.19
N GLN A 307 26.18 5.10 33.28
CA GLN A 307 25.06 4.42 33.97
C GLN A 307 24.21 3.60 32.99
N GLU A 308 23.86 2.36 33.38
CA GLU A 308 22.90 1.52 32.67
C GLU A 308 21.59 2.29 32.39
N ASP A 309 20.98 2.04 31.23
CA ASP A 309 19.83 2.77 30.71
C ASP A 309 18.67 2.83 31.74
N ILE A 310 18.61 3.92 32.49
CA ILE A 310 17.62 4.19 33.54
C ILE A 310 16.27 4.51 32.90
N TRP A 311 15.58 3.51 32.36
CA TRP A 311 14.15 3.67 32.11
C TRP A 311 13.36 2.36 32.17
N ALA A 312 12.61 2.19 33.26
CA ALA A 312 11.42 1.35 33.34
C ALA A 312 10.24 2.28 33.64
N PRO A 313 9.24 2.45 32.76
CA PRO A 313 8.01 3.12 33.16
C PRO A 313 7.33 2.31 34.28
N ASP A 314 6.94 3.01 35.34
CA ASP A 314 6.33 2.47 36.56
C ASP A 314 5.32 1.33 36.32
N SER A 315 5.44 0.29 37.15
CA SER A 315 4.57 -0.86 37.29
C SER A 315 3.20 -0.55 37.94
N THR A 316 2.53 0.52 37.51
CA THR A 316 1.15 0.87 37.92
C THR A 316 0.13 0.45 36.85
N PRO A 317 -1.15 0.18 37.20
CA PRO A 317 -2.12 -0.37 36.25
C PRO A 317 -2.29 0.54 35.03
N ALA A 318 -2.41 -0.09 33.85
CA ALA A 318 -2.55 0.45 32.48
C ALA A 318 -2.18 1.94 32.27
N PRO A 319 -1.16 2.26 31.45
CA PRO A 319 -0.70 3.64 31.30
C PRO A 319 -1.76 4.54 30.63
N VAL A 320 -2.08 5.67 31.26
CA VAL A 320 -2.96 6.75 30.76
C VAL A 320 -2.49 7.29 29.39
N ILE A 321 -1.20 7.17 29.09
CA ILE A 321 -0.57 7.60 27.85
C ILE A 321 0.13 6.42 27.18
N ARG A 322 -0.17 6.17 25.91
CA ARG A 322 0.53 5.19 25.08
C ARG A 322 1.09 5.84 23.81
N PRO A 323 2.41 6.04 23.71
CA PRO A 323 3.03 6.54 22.49
C PRO A 323 3.04 5.44 21.41
N VAL A 324 2.51 5.77 20.23
CA VAL A 324 2.50 4.83 19.11
C VAL A 324 3.86 4.86 18.42
N GLN A 325 4.45 3.68 18.24
CA GLN A 325 5.74 3.54 17.58
C GLN A 325 5.66 4.06 16.14
N SER A 326 6.56 4.98 15.78
CA SER A 326 6.74 5.38 14.38
C SER A 326 7.31 4.20 13.57
N LYS A 327 7.01 4.12 12.28
CA LYS A 327 7.42 2.99 11.41
C LYS A 327 8.96 2.81 11.38
N ASN A 328 9.38 1.58 11.02
CA ASN A 328 10.74 1.15 10.63
C ASN A 328 11.73 0.72 11.74
N PHE A 329 11.24 0.22 12.88
CA PHE A 329 12.11 -0.44 13.86
C PHE A 329 11.64 -1.85 14.18
N ARG A 330 12.61 -2.74 14.41
CA ARG A 330 12.38 -4.08 14.96
C ARG A 330 11.57 -3.93 16.26
N PHE A 331 10.53 -4.74 16.41
CA PHE A 331 9.67 -4.69 17.59
C PHE A 331 9.44 -6.11 18.11
N PRO A 332 9.41 -6.34 19.44
CA PRO A 332 9.28 -7.68 20.03
C PRO A 332 7.95 -8.39 19.76
N ILE A 333 6.96 -7.69 19.21
CA ILE A 333 5.66 -8.24 18.79
C ILE A 333 5.54 -8.14 17.28
N GLY A 334 5.26 -9.27 16.63
CA GLY A 334 5.15 -9.35 15.17
C GLY A 334 3.98 -8.56 14.59
N ARG A 335 3.96 -8.47 13.25
CA ARG A 335 2.89 -7.78 12.47
C ARG A 335 1.67 -8.70 12.33
N GLY A 336 0.53 -8.10 11.97
CA GLY A 336 -0.72 -8.81 11.68
C GLY A 336 -1.45 -9.33 12.93
N VAL A 337 -2.79 -9.32 12.86
CA VAL A 337 -3.68 -9.75 13.96
C VAL A 337 -4.08 -11.22 13.87
N GLY A 338 -3.90 -11.86 12.70
CA GLY A 338 -4.32 -13.24 12.45
C GLY A 338 -5.74 -13.37 11.89
N MET A 339 -6.00 -14.44 11.12
CA MET A 339 -7.32 -14.74 10.54
C MET A 339 -8.41 -14.99 11.59
N HIS A 340 -8.08 -15.66 12.69
CA HIS A 340 -9.02 -15.93 13.78
C HIS A 340 -9.54 -14.62 14.37
N HIS A 341 -8.66 -13.66 14.65
CA HIS A 341 -9.04 -12.33 15.12
C HIS A 341 -10.05 -11.64 14.21
N HIS A 342 -9.86 -11.70 12.88
CA HIS A 342 -10.83 -11.13 11.94
C HIS A 342 -12.20 -11.83 12.00
N ARG A 343 -12.23 -13.15 12.19
CA ARG A 343 -13.48 -13.95 12.28
C ARG A 343 -14.20 -13.73 13.60
N GLU A 344 -13.47 -13.62 14.69
CA GLU A 344 -14.02 -13.33 16.01
C GLU A 344 -14.57 -11.89 16.06
N LEU A 345 -13.87 -10.94 15.44
CA LEU A 345 -14.37 -9.57 15.30
C LEU A 345 -15.62 -9.52 14.41
N ARG A 346 -15.63 -10.29 13.31
CA ARG A 346 -16.83 -10.47 12.47
C ARG A 346 -18.02 -10.98 13.28
N ARG A 347 -17.80 -11.97 14.15
CA ARG A 347 -18.84 -12.55 15.00
C ARG A 347 -19.37 -11.51 15.98
N HIS A 348 -18.50 -10.78 16.66
CA HIS A 348 -18.87 -9.70 17.57
C HIS A 348 -19.75 -8.65 16.90
N ILE A 349 -19.36 -8.18 15.71
CA ILE A 349 -20.15 -7.20 14.96
C ILE A 349 -21.50 -7.78 14.53
N ASP A 350 -21.54 -9.03 14.08
CA ASP A 350 -22.79 -9.69 13.69
C ASP A 350 -23.75 -9.86 14.89
N GLU A 351 -23.23 -10.13 16.08
CA GLU A 351 -24.01 -10.20 17.33
C GLU A 351 -24.57 -8.83 17.71
N VAL A 352 -23.76 -7.77 17.62
CA VAL A 352 -24.17 -6.38 17.88
C VAL A 352 -25.27 -5.92 16.91
N LEU A 353 -25.14 -6.26 15.62
CA LEU A 353 -26.11 -5.86 14.59
C LEU A 353 -27.37 -6.74 14.57
N GLY A 354 -27.27 -7.99 15.03
CA GLY A 354 -28.34 -8.97 14.97
C GLY A 354 -28.60 -9.55 13.57
N ASP A 355 -29.16 -10.76 13.55
CA ASP A 355 -29.30 -11.58 12.33
C ASP A 355 -30.05 -10.91 11.18
N ALA A 356 -31.09 -10.13 11.49
CA ALA A 356 -31.93 -9.48 10.48
C ALA A 356 -31.13 -8.45 9.66
N LEU A 357 -30.41 -7.56 10.34
CA LEU A 357 -29.57 -6.55 9.70
C LEU A 357 -28.37 -7.18 9.00
N VAL A 358 -27.77 -8.20 9.61
CA VAL A 358 -26.63 -8.92 9.00
C VAL A 358 -27.03 -9.56 7.66
N LYS A 359 -28.23 -10.14 7.55
CA LYS A 359 -28.70 -10.76 6.29
C LYS A 359 -28.88 -9.75 5.16
N THR A 360 -29.38 -8.55 5.47
CA THR A 360 -29.66 -7.51 4.46
C THR A 360 -28.45 -6.67 4.10
N THR A 361 -27.50 -6.51 5.03
CA THR A 361 -26.34 -5.63 4.85
C THR A 361 -25.08 -6.38 4.38
N ARG A 362 -25.04 -7.71 4.41
CA ARG A 362 -23.86 -8.46 3.94
C ARG A 362 -23.58 -8.22 2.46
N LEU A 363 -22.32 -7.90 2.15
CA LEU A 363 -21.85 -7.76 0.76
C LEU A 363 -21.89 -9.12 0.05
N PRO A 364 -22.64 -9.27 -1.07
CA PRO A 364 -22.75 -10.55 -1.77
C PRO A 364 -21.52 -10.84 -2.65
N VAL A 365 -20.62 -11.67 -2.15
CA VAL A 365 -19.39 -12.08 -2.85
C VAL A 365 -19.38 -13.58 -3.12
N TYR A 366 -19.45 -13.96 -4.39
CA TYR A 366 -19.64 -15.35 -4.82
C TYR A 366 -18.46 -15.85 -5.63
N PHE A 367 -18.21 -17.16 -5.56
CA PHE A 367 -17.14 -17.78 -6.31
C PHE A 367 -17.38 -17.70 -7.82
N GLU A 368 -16.36 -17.26 -8.56
CA GLU A 368 -16.42 -17.08 -10.02
C GLU A 368 -15.68 -18.20 -10.79
N GLY A 369 -14.98 -19.09 -10.08
CA GLY A 369 -14.28 -20.21 -10.67
C GLY A 369 -12.75 -20.07 -10.64
N ARG A 370 -12.11 -21.23 -10.34
CA ARG A 370 -10.68 -21.58 -10.38
C ARG A 370 -9.82 -21.14 -9.19
N ASN A 371 -9.22 -22.14 -8.55
CA ASN A 371 -8.00 -22.01 -7.79
C ASN A 371 -6.82 -21.84 -8.75
N PHE A 372 -6.01 -20.81 -8.53
CA PHE A 372 -4.73 -20.68 -9.23
C PHE A 372 -3.65 -21.40 -8.41
N LYS A 373 -3.00 -22.41 -9.01
CA LYS A 373 -1.87 -23.11 -8.38
C LYS A 373 -0.61 -22.30 -8.62
N GLN A 374 0.08 -21.93 -7.54
CA GLN A 374 1.39 -21.30 -7.63
C GLN A 374 2.37 -22.21 -8.36
N VAL A 375 3.26 -21.60 -9.14
CA VAL A 375 4.38 -22.32 -9.75
C VAL A 375 5.34 -22.71 -8.65
N ASP A 376 5.85 -23.94 -8.71
CA ASP A 376 6.86 -24.40 -7.78
C ASP A 376 8.10 -23.50 -7.86
N THR A 377 8.68 -23.17 -6.70
CA THR A 377 9.95 -22.44 -6.61
C THR A 377 11.07 -23.07 -7.44
N ASP A 378 11.00 -24.38 -7.67
CA ASP A 378 11.94 -25.17 -8.48
C ASP A 378 11.83 -24.88 -9.99
N ARG A 379 10.75 -24.22 -10.42
CA ARG A 379 10.40 -23.97 -11.83
C ARG A 379 10.21 -22.49 -12.13
N LEU A 380 10.82 -21.61 -11.34
CA LEU A 380 10.69 -20.16 -11.47
C LEU A 380 11.49 -19.59 -12.63
N LEU A 381 12.70 -20.10 -12.83
CA LEU A 381 13.56 -19.66 -13.92
C LEU A 381 13.01 -20.18 -15.25
N PRO A 382 12.99 -19.34 -16.30
CA PRO A 382 12.65 -19.79 -17.64
C PRO A 382 13.54 -20.96 -18.06
N THR A 383 12.96 -21.97 -18.71
CA THR A 383 13.81 -23.04 -19.27
C THR A 383 14.65 -22.49 -20.42
N PRO A 384 15.76 -23.15 -20.79
CA PRO A 384 16.56 -22.74 -21.93
C PRO A 384 15.74 -22.66 -23.22
N GLU A 385 14.77 -23.56 -23.42
CA GLU A 385 13.84 -23.52 -24.57
C GLU A 385 12.92 -22.31 -24.55
N ASP A 386 12.41 -21.93 -23.37
CA ASP A 386 11.61 -20.72 -23.20
C ASP A 386 12.41 -19.45 -23.56
N VAL A 387 13.67 -19.38 -23.10
CA VAL A 387 14.58 -18.27 -23.43
C VAL A 387 14.81 -18.21 -24.94
N VAL A 388 15.16 -19.33 -25.59
CA VAL A 388 15.40 -19.38 -27.04
C VAL A 388 14.16 -19.02 -27.84
N ARG A 389 12.98 -19.50 -27.44
CA ARG A 389 11.69 -19.14 -28.07
C ARG A 389 11.45 -17.64 -27.98
N SER A 390 11.68 -17.03 -26.82
CA SER A 390 11.51 -15.60 -26.63
C SER A 390 12.50 -14.79 -27.47
N LEU A 391 13.79 -15.16 -27.49
CA LEU A 391 14.83 -14.50 -28.29
C LEU A 391 14.47 -14.51 -29.77
N THR A 392 14.12 -15.68 -30.30
CA THR A 392 13.75 -15.86 -31.70
C THR A 392 12.54 -15.00 -32.06
N THR A 393 11.54 -14.93 -31.17
CA THR A 393 10.34 -14.09 -31.39
C THR A 393 10.66 -12.60 -31.39
N MET A 394 11.62 -12.18 -30.56
CA MET A 394 12.10 -10.79 -30.53
C MET A 394 13.06 -10.45 -31.68
N GLY A 395 13.45 -11.43 -32.50
CA GLY A 395 14.38 -11.25 -33.63
C GLY A 395 15.85 -11.42 -33.28
N TYR A 396 16.19 -11.91 -32.08
CA TYR A 396 17.56 -12.21 -31.66
C TYR A 396 17.91 -13.67 -31.91
N ARG A 397 19.18 -13.94 -32.20
CA ARG A 397 19.73 -15.30 -32.36
C ARG A 397 20.50 -15.78 -31.13
N HIS A 398 21.03 -14.84 -30.36
CA HIS A 398 21.92 -15.13 -29.25
C HIS A 398 21.63 -14.26 -28.02
N LEU A 399 21.72 -14.85 -26.82
CA LEU A 399 21.76 -14.13 -25.54
C LEU A 399 23.14 -14.25 -24.92
N ARG A 400 23.74 -13.11 -24.55
CA ARG A 400 24.97 -13.04 -23.76
C ARG A 400 24.70 -12.42 -22.39
N ILE A 401 24.96 -13.19 -21.34
CA ILE A 401 24.94 -12.73 -19.96
C ILE A 401 26.35 -12.30 -19.55
N VAL A 402 26.53 -11.02 -19.26
CA VAL A 402 27.81 -10.46 -18.81
C VAL A 402 27.80 -10.39 -17.28
N CYS A 403 28.59 -11.25 -16.64
CA CYS A 403 28.71 -11.34 -15.20
C CYS A 403 29.84 -10.43 -14.70
N LEU A 404 29.48 -9.37 -13.97
CA LEU A 404 30.43 -8.43 -13.38
C LEU A 404 30.56 -8.71 -11.89
N TRP A 405 31.77 -8.96 -11.41
CA TRP A 405 32.02 -9.32 -10.01
C TRP A 405 33.25 -8.60 -9.43
N ASN A 406 33.26 -8.47 -8.11
CA ASN A 406 34.37 -7.99 -7.29
C ASN A 406 34.94 -9.12 -6.43
N THR A 407 34.07 -9.86 -5.74
CA THR A 407 34.45 -10.94 -4.80
C THR A 407 34.26 -12.34 -5.38
N ASP A 408 35.22 -13.22 -5.08
CA ASP A 408 35.17 -14.61 -5.55
C ASP A 408 33.91 -15.34 -5.04
N GLU A 409 33.42 -15.00 -3.85
CA GLU A 409 32.19 -15.59 -3.31
C GLU A 409 30.99 -15.36 -4.25
N VAL A 410 30.79 -14.12 -4.69
CA VAL A 410 29.68 -13.79 -5.59
C VAL A 410 29.91 -14.38 -6.98
N ARG A 411 31.16 -14.45 -7.47
CA ARG A 411 31.50 -15.18 -8.70
C ARG A 411 31.02 -16.63 -8.66
N HIS A 412 31.31 -17.35 -7.57
CA HIS A 412 30.87 -18.75 -7.41
C HIS A 412 29.34 -18.86 -7.36
N ARG A 413 28.66 -17.96 -6.65
CA ARG A 413 27.19 -17.91 -6.58
C ARG A 413 26.56 -17.66 -7.94
N MET A 414 27.14 -16.77 -8.76
CA MET A 414 26.70 -16.53 -10.14
C MET A 414 26.86 -17.80 -11.00
N LEU A 415 28.01 -18.47 -10.92
CA LEU A 415 28.26 -19.73 -11.65
C LEU A 415 27.23 -20.80 -11.28
N ASP A 416 26.95 -20.98 -10.00
CA ASP A 416 25.95 -21.95 -9.52
C ASP A 416 24.54 -21.59 -9.96
N GLY A 417 24.20 -20.29 -9.98
CA GLY A 417 22.95 -19.78 -10.53
C GLY A 417 22.76 -20.10 -12.01
N LEU A 418 23.78 -19.85 -12.84
CA LEU A 418 23.75 -20.16 -14.27
C LEU A 418 23.66 -21.67 -14.51
N ARG A 419 24.40 -22.48 -13.75
CA ARG A 419 24.28 -23.95 -13.80
C ARG A 419 22.87 -24.39 -13.47
N HIS A 420 22.27 -23.84 -12.42
CA HIS A 420 20.90 -24.17 -12.05
C HIS A 420 19.89 -23.80 -13.15
N ALA A 421 20.05 -22.63 -13.76
CA ALA A 421 19.15 -22.14 -14.81
C ALA A 421 19.26 -22.92 -16.13
N TYR A 422 20.47 -23.32 -16.53
CA TYR A 422 20.74 -23.78 -17.89
C TYR A 422 21.25 -25.22 -18.03
N SER A 423 21.39 -25.98 -16.94
CA SER A 423 21.75 -27.41 -17.04
C SER A 423 20.61 -28.25 -17.62
N ALA A 424 20.96 -29.19 -18.50
CA ALA A 424 20.01 -30.10 -19.13
C ALA A 424 19.15 -30.81 -18.06
N ASN A 425 17.83 -30.54 -18.07
CA ASN A 425 16.77 -31.10 -17.23
C ASN A 425 16.49 -30.47 -15.85
N GLY A 426 17.00 -29.29 -15.51
CA GLY A 426 16.58 -28.58 -14.29
C GLY A 426 16.76 -29.39 -12.99
N ARG A 427 17.64 -30.39 -12.99
CA ARG A 427 17.95 -31.19 -11.80
C ARG A 427 18.87 -30.40 -10.86
N PRO A 428 18.69 -30.52 -9.53
CA PRO A 428 19.60 -29.92 -8.57
C PRO A 428 21.03 -30.45 -8.76
N ALA A 429 22.01 -29.56 -8.56
CA ALA A 429 23.44 -29.76 -8.81
C ALA A 429 24.13 -30.94 -8.10
N ASP A 430 23.42 -31.68 -7.24
CA ASP A 430 24.00 -32.83 -6.50
C ASP A 430 23.95 -34.15 -7.27
N ASP A 431 23.18 -34.23 -8.37
CA ASP A 431 23.42 -35.29 -9.36
C ASP A 431 24.62 -34.82 -10.20
N GLN A 432 25.84 -35.07 -9.72
CA GLN A 432 27.00 -35.06 -10.60
C GLN A 432 26.69 -36.01 -11.75
N VAL A 433 26.36 -35.46 -12.92
CA VAL A 433 26.47 -36.21 -14.17
C VAL A 433 27.95 -36.60 -14.24
N PRO A 434 28.31 -37.90 -14.16
CA PRO A 434 29.70 -38.29 -14.27
C PRO A 434 30.20 -37.85 -15.64
N GLY A 435 31.07 -36.83 -15.68
CA GLY A 435 31.64 -36.28 -16.91
C GLY A 435 31.15 -34.88 -17.34
N GLY A 436 30.31 -34.19 -16.58
CA GLY A 436 30.04 -32.77 -16.84
C GLY A 436 31.26 -31.89 -16.55
N GLN A 437 31.80 -31.18 -17.54
CA GLN A 437 32.92 -30.26 -17.33
C GLN A 437 32.54 -29.17 -16.30
N PRO A 438 33.43 -28.81 -15.37
CA PRO A 438 33.22 -27.65 -14.49
C PRO A 438 33.08 -26.38 -15.33
N LEU A 439 31.97 -25.64 -15.17
CA LEU A 439 31.84 -24.28 -15.71
C LEU A 439 32.72 -23.35 -14.85
N ASP A 440 34.00 -23.18 -15.22
CA ASP A 440 34.91 -22.20 -14.61
C ASP A 440 35.53 -21.35 -15.72
N PRO A 441 34.80 -20.33 -16.21
CA PRO A 441 35.23 -19.53 -17.35
C PRO A 441 36.43 -18.65 -16.99
N VAL A 442 37.40 -18.61 -17.90
CA VAL A 442 38.50 -17.64 -17.87
C VAL A 442 37.91 -16.23 -18.03
N ASP A 443 38.45 -15.26 -17.30
CA ASP A 443 38.01 -13.87 -17.35
C ASP A 443 38.03 -13.34 -18.80
N GLY A 444 36.92 -12.72 -19.22
CA GLY A 444 36.70 -12.20 -20.56
C GLY A 444 36.47 -13.25 -21.67
N VAL A 445 36.47 -14.55 -21.36
CA VAL A 445 36.22 -15.61 -22.34
C VAL A 445 34.75 -16.08 -22.24
N PRO A 446 33.95 -15.98 -23.32
CA PRO A 446 32.59 -16.48 -23.32
C PRO A 446 32.52 -18.00 -23.17
N VAL A 447 31.60 -18.49 -22.34
CA VAL A 447 31.27 -19.91 -22.19
C VAL A 447 29.83 -20.18 -22.66
N ALA A 448 29.64 -21.26 -23.39
CA ALA A 448 28.32 -21.68 -23.84
C ALA A 448 27.51 -22.25 -22.66
N LEU A 449 26.27 -21.76 -22.50
CA LEU A 449 25.31 -22.25 -21.49
C LEU A 449 24.27 -23.19 -22.12
N ASN A 450 23.85 -22.90 -23.36
CA ASN A 450 22.98 -23.77 -24.14
C ASN A 450 23.30 -23.65 -25.64
N GLY A 451 24.14 -24.55 -26.15
CA GLY A 451 24.61 -24.54 -27.53
C GLY A 451 25.17 -23.18 -27.95
N GLU A 452 24.82 -22.73 -29.15
CA GLU A 452 25.20 -21.41 -29.67
C GLU A 452 24.20 -20.30 -29.30
N ALA A 453 23.08 -20.62 -28.65
CA ALA A 453 21.99 -19.68 -28.43
C ALA A 453 22.15 -18.84 -27.15
N ILE A 454 22.85 -19.37 -26.13
CA ILE A 454 23.02 -18.69 -24.83
C ILE A 454 24.47 -18.83 -24.37
N SER A 455 25.12 -17.72 -24.04
CA SER A 455 26.46 -17.68 -23.46
C SER A 455 26.52 -16.80 -22.20
N ALA A 456 27.54 -17.02 -21.38
CA ALA A 456 27.94 -16.09 -20.34
C ALA A 456 29.41 -15.72 -20.46
N VAL A 457 29.78 -14.52 -20.01
CA VAL A 457 31.17 -14.07 -19.91
C VAL A 457 31.36 -13.39 -18.55
N PHE A 458 32.49 -13.64 -17.89
CA PHE A 458 32.78 -13.12 -16.56
C PHE A 458 33.88 -12.07 -16.65
N HIS A 459 33.70 -10.95 -15.96
CA HIS A 459 34.68 -9.88 -15.85
C HIS A 459 34.83 -9.43 -14.40
N ARG A 460 36.05 -9.44 -13.88
CA ARG A 460 36.37 -8.85 -12.58
C ARG A 460 36.56 -7.34 -12.71
N VAL A 461 35.65 -6.54 -12.13
CA VAL A 461 35.61 -5.07 -12.29
C VAL A 461 35.42 -4.31 -10.97
N PRO A 462 36.36 -4.42 -9.99
CA PRO A 462 36.27 -3.77 -8.68
C PRO A 462 35.97 -2.27 -8.76
N GLY A 463 36.76 -1.52 -9.56
CA GLY A 463 36.57 -0.07 -9.69
C GLY A 463 35.24 0.38 -10.30
N PHE A 464 34.44 -0.54 -10.85
CA PHE A 464 33.07 -0.26 -11.31
C PHE A 464 32.02 -0.55 -10.23
N LEU A 465 32.26 -1.54 -9.36
CA LEU A 465 31.29 -2.12 -8.44
C LEU A 465 31.47 -1.66 -6.99
N GLU A 466 32.68 -1.28 -6.60
CA GLU A 466 32.99 -0.73 -5.28
C GLU A 466 32.38 0.66 -5.09
N HIS A 467 31.88 0.94 -3.89
CA HIS A 467 31.33 2.23 -3.52
C HIS A 467 32.42 3.31 -3.47
N GLY A 468 32.10 4.51 -3.94
CA GLY A 468 33.03 5.65 -3.90
C GLY A 468 32.87 6.64 -5.06
N PRO A 469 33.75 7.66 -5.12
CA PRO A 469 33.70 8.71 -6.14
C PRO A 469 33.82 8.21 -7.57
N ASP A 470 34.53 7.09 -7.80
CA ASP A 470 34.79 6.52 -9.12
C ASP A 470 33.81 5.40 -9.50
N ALA A 471 32.88 5.06 -8.60
CA ALA A 471 31.95 3.96 -8.76
C ALA A 471 31.07 4.11 -10.02
N GLY A 472 30.83 3.00 -10.71
CA GLY A 472 30.02 2.98 -11.92
C GLY A 472 30.61 3.73 -13.13
N SER A 473 31.90 4.08 -13.11
CA SER A 473 32.56 4.82 -14.21
C SER A 473 32.59 4.02 -15.52
N ALA A 474 32.33 4.71 -16.64
CA ALA A 474 32.39 4.11 -17.97
C ALA A 474 33.81 3.63 -18.34
N GLU A 475 34.84 4.23 -17.77
CA GLU A 475 36.25 3.87 -18.00
C GLU A 475 36.57 2.49 -17.40
N ALA A 476 36.02 2.20 -16.21
CA ALA A 476 36.25 0.95 -15.48
C ALA A 476 35.74 -0.29 -16.24
N ILE A 477 34.78 -0.13 -17.15
CA ILE A 477 34.23 -1.20 -17.99
C ILE A 477 34.54 -1.03 -19.48
N ALA A 478 35.48 -0.14 -19.85
CA ALA A 478 35.80 0.11 -21.26
C ALA A 478 36.33 -1.13 -22.00
N HIS A 479 36.94 -2.07 -21.27
CA HIS A 479 37.46 -3.34 -21.79
C HIS A 479 36.39 -4.45 -21.89
N VAL A 480 35.19 -4.23 -21.34
CA VAL A 480 34.10 -5.20 -21.35
C VAL A 480 33.32 -5.06 -22.66
N GLN A 481 33.24 -6.14 -23.45
CA GLN A 481 32.53 -6.13 -24.72
C GLN A 481 31.01 -6.18 -24.52
N LEU A 482 30.37 -5.02 -24.56
CA LEU A 482 28.91 -4.88 -24.45
C LEU A 482 28.20 -4.74 -25.79
N ASP A 483 28.89 -4.28 -26.84
CA ASP A 483 28.37 -4.28 -28.21
C ASP A 483 28.74 -5.59 -28.92
N CYS A 484 27.75 -6.44 -29.11
CA CYS A 484 27.88 -7.77 -29.70
C CYS A 484 27.16 -7.89 -31.06
N GLY A 485 26.85 -6.76 -31.69
CA GLY A 485 26.09 -6.69 -32.95
C GLY A 485 24.58 -6.85 -32.78
N PRO A 486 23.81 -6.65 -33.87
CA PRO A 486 22.35 -6.52 -33.82
C PRO A 486 21.61 -7.84 -33.51
N ASP A 487 22.23 -8.99 -33.80
CA ASP A 487 21.63 -10.32 -33.60
C ASP A 487 21.78 -10.83 -32.15
N THR A 488 22.56 -10.14 -31.31
CA THR A 488 22.86 -10.54 -29.93
C THR A 488 22.18 -9.64 -28.91
N LEU A 489 21.36 -10.23 -28.05
CA LEU A 489 20.84 -9.56 -26.86
C LEU A 489 21.87 -9.68 -25.72
N VAL A 490 22.20 -8.56 -25.09
CA VAL A 490 23.16 -8.50 -23.98
C VAL A 490 22.46 -8.04 -22.70
N GLY A 491 22.70 -8.76 -21.61
CA GLY A 491 22.27 -8.37 -20.26
C GLY A 491 23.41 -8.48 -19.26
N VAL A 492 23.46 -7.55 -18.31
CA VAL A 492 24.50 -7.52 -17.28
C VAL A 492 23.96 -8.01 -15.95
N TRP A 493 24.66 -8.97 -15.35
CA TRP A 493 24.40 -9.44 -13.99
C TRP A 493 25.59 -9.06 -13.11
N ALA A 494 25.39 -8.14 -12.17
CA ALA A 494 26.47 -7.49 -11.45
C ALA A 494 26.39 -7.74 -9.93
N GLU A 495 27.53 -7.77 -9.26
CA GLU A 495 27.60 -7.77 -7.80
C GLU A 495 27.28 -6.37 -7.21
N THR A 496 26.76 -6.34 -5.98
CA THR A 496 26.66 -5.11 -5.18
C THR A 496 26.78 -5.41 -3.69
N GLU A 497 27.54 -4.57 -2.98
CA GLU A 497 27.76 -4.65 -1.52
C GLU A 497 26.64 -4.00 -0.70
N PHE A 498 25.72 -3.27 -1.33
CA PHE A 498 24.78 -2.41 -0.62
C PHE A 498 23.54 -3.14 -0.07
N THR A 499 23.42 -3.22 1.25
CA THR A 499 22.13 -3.40 1.96
C THR A 499 21.67 -2.06 2.52
N ARG A 500 20.67 -1.42 1.89
CA ARG A 500 20.06 -0.22 2.45
C ARG A 500 19.36 -0.58 3.76
N ARG A 501 19.56 0.23 4.81
CA ARG A 501 18.69 0.20 6.00
C ARG A 501 17.24 0.50 5.53
N GLY A 502 16.39 -0.54 5.52
CA GLY A 502 14.97 -0.46 5.17
C GLY A 502 14.56 -0.96 3.77
N ASP A 503 15.48 -1.43 2.91
CA ASP A 503 15.07 -2.13 1.66
C ASP A 503 14.71 -3.62 1.91
N ASP A 504 15.17 -4.19 3.04
CA ASP A 504 14.90 -5.57 3.46
C ASP A 504 13.44 -5.81 3.91
N GLU A 505 12.57 -4.78 3.98
CA GLU A 505 11.18 -4.95 4.45
C GLU A 505 10.16 -5.33 3.36
N ASP A 506 10.46 -5.07 2.07
CA ASP A 506 9.61 -5.50 0.93
C ASP A 506 10.05 -6.86 0.34
N GLU A 507 11.27 -7.31 0.65
CA GLU A 507 11.77 -8.63 0.31
C GLU A 507 11.62 -9.54 1.55
N GLY A 508 10.66 -10.47 1.53
CA GLY A 508 10.31 -11.32 2.67
C GLY A 508 11.38 -12.32 3.13
N TYR A 509 12.62 -11.90 3.35
CA TYR A 509 13.71 -12.70 3.87
C TYR A 509 13.84 -12.52 5.39
N GLU A 510 13.71 -13.66 6.07
CA GLU A 510 13.83 -13.90 7.50
C GLU A 510 15.03 -13.21 8.19
N GLU A 511 14.83 -12.69 9.41
CA GLU A 511 15.88 -12.48 10.41
C GLU A 511 15.46 -13.13 11.74
N ASP A 512 15.68 -14.45 11.81
CA ASP A 512 15.77 -15.19 13.07
C ASP A 512 17.24 -15.20 13.52
N ASP A 513 17.47 -14.60 14.68
CA ASP A 513 18.50 -14.86 15.69
C ASP A 513 19.99 -14.78 15.31
N GLU A 514 20.63 -13.67 15.69
CA GLU A 514 21.82 -13.65 16.58
C GLU A 514 21.99 -12.21 17.12
N ASP A 515 21.72 -12.03 18.41
CA ASP A 515 22.13 -10.82 19.14
C ASP A 515 23.66 -10.72 19.07
N GLY A 516 24.20 -9.66 18.44
CA GLY A 516 25.60 -9.26 18.62
C GLY A 516 26.52 -9.15 17.41
N ILE A 517 26.04 -9.24 16.16
CA ILE A 517 26.91 -9.03 14.96
C ILE A 517 26.41 -7.91 14.02
N GLU A 518 25.18 -7.42 14.17
CA GLU A 518 24.60 -6.41 13.28
C GLU A 518 25.25 -5.01 13.39
N ASP A 519 25.93 -4.71 14.51
CA ASP A 519 26.51 -3.39 14.74
C ASP A 519 27.74 -3.10 13.84
N ALA A 520 28.51 -4.12 13.45
CA ALA A 520 29.77 -3.90 12.71
C ALA A 520 29.57 -3.66 11.20
N ALA A 521 28.56 -4.28 10.57
CA ALA A 521 28.25 -4.07 9.15
C ALA A 521 27.38 -2.82 8.92
N ALA A 522 26.56 -2.45 9.90
CA ALA A 522 25.72 -1.26 9.87
C ALA A 522 26.53 0.04 10.04
N GLU A 523 27.66 0.02 10.76
CA GLU A 523 28.56 1.18 10.89
C GLU A 523 29.33 1.50 9.59
N GLN A 524 29.65 0.51 8.75
CA GLN A 524 30.42 0.74 7.51
C GLN A 524 29.60 1.40 6.38
N THR A 525 28.28 1.22 6.34
CA THR A 525 27.41 1.79 5.28
C THR A 525 26.77 3.13 5.66
N ALA A 526 26.90 3.56 6.93
CA ALA A 526 26.43 4.87 7.40
C ALA A 526 27.23 6.06 6.83
N GLY A 527 28.39 5.81 6.21
CA GLY A 527 29.30 6.85 5.69
C GLY A 527 29.29 7.06 4.17
N VAL A 528 28.69 6.17 3.37
CA VAL A 528 28.64 6.33 1.90
C VAL A 528 27.56 7.35 1.55
N LYS A 529 27.96 8.49 0.97
CA LYS A 529 26.96 9.47 0.52
C LYS A 529 26.11 8.86 -0.58
N GLU A 530 24.83 9.24 -0.67
CA GLU A 530 23.92 8.67 -1.66
C GLU A 530 24.46 8.78 -3.09
N ASP A 531 25.27 9.79 -3.40
CA ASP A 531 25.92 9.98 -4.69
C ASP A 531 27.11 9.04 -4.94
N GLU A 532 27.65 8.35 -3.94
CA GLU A 532 28.78 7.41 -4.04
C GLU A 532 28.33 5.93 -4.15
N ASP A 533 27.01 5.68 -4.25
CA ASP A 533 26.46 4.34 -4.46
C ASP A 533 26.70 3.82 -5.89
N ALA A 534 27.51 2.77 -6.00
CA ALA A 534 27.91 2.10 -7.22
C ALA A 534 26.73 1.50 -7.99
N LYS A 535 25.74 0.90 -7.33
CA LYS A 535 24.63 0.18 -7.98
C LYS A 535 23.90 1.08 -8.97
N PHE A 536 23.53 2.28 -8.53
CA PHE A 536 22.75 3.20 -9.34
C PHE A 536 23.58 3.88 -10.45
N ARG A 537 24.84 4.23 -10.16
CA ARG A 537 25.76 4.79 -11.16
C ARG A 537 26.06 3.75 -12.25
N ALA A 538 26.39 2.53 -11.84
CA ALA A 538 26.60 1.40 -12.73
C ALA A 538 25.38 1.16 -13.63
N ARG A 539 24.17 1.12 -13.05
CA ARG A 539 22.93 0.98 -13.83
C ARG A 539 22.76 2.11 -14.85
N ARG A 540 23.02 3.37 -14.47
CA ARG A 540 22.96 4.52 -15.39
C ARG A 540 23.98 4.40 -16.52
N THR A 541 25.22 4.03 -16.22
CA THR A 541 26.30 3.87 -17.20
C THR A 541 26.01 2.74 -18.19
N LEU A 542 25.49 1.60 -17.72
CA LEU A 542 25.09 0.49 -18.58
C LEU A 542 23.88 0.84 -19.44
N ALA A 543 22.89 1.54 -18.87
CA ALA A 543 21.72 2.02 -19.60
C ALA A 543 22.09 3.01 -20.72
N LEU A 544 23.06 3.90 -20.50
CA LEU A 544 23.62 4.79 -21.54
C LEU A 544 24.27 4.03 -22.71
N LYS A 545 24.73 2.79 -22.47
CA LYS A 545 25.21 1.87 -23.50
C LYS A 545 24.10 0.99 -24.09
N GLY A 546 22.84 1.19 -23.70
CA GLY A 546 21.69 0.42 -24.17
C GLY A 546 21.53 -0.96 -23.50
N VAL A 547 22.20 -1.20 -22.37
CA VAL A 547 22.25 -2.52 -21.71
C VAL A 547 21.51 -2.46 -20.37
N ASN A 548 20.61 -3.42 -20.15
CA ASN A 548 19.94 -3.57 -18.85
C ASN A 548 20.79 -4.37 -17.88
N SER A 549 20.68 -4.03 -16.60
CA SER A 549 21.43 -4.68 -15.54
C SER A 549 20.58 -5.07 -14.33
N GLN A 550 20.95 -6.20 -13.72
CA GLN A 550 20.45 -6.59 -12.40
C GLN A 550 21.59 -6.93 -11.47
N PHE A 551 21.33 -6.76 -10.18
CA PHE A 551 22.35 -6.84 -9.14
C PHE A 551 22.05 -7.96 -8.15
N ILE A 552 23.10 -8.67 -7.74
CA ILE A 552 23.08 -9.67 -6.67
C ILE A 552 23.78 -9.11 -5.43
N VAL A 553 23.11 -9.21 -4.29
CA VAL A 553 23.63 -8.82 -2.99
C VAL A 553 24.51 -9.92 -2.39
N HIS A 554 25.43 -9.57 -1.49
CA HIS A 554 26.20 -10.54 -0.71
C HIS A 554 25.29 -11.44 0.13
N ARG A 555 25.74 -12.67 0.38
CA ARG A 555 24.97 -13.62 1.17
C ARG A 555 25.25 -13.34 2.65
N LYS A 556 24.21 -12.98 3.41
CA LYS A 556 24.30 -13.04 4.88
C LYS A 556 24.57 -14.50 5.28
N PRO A 557 25.62 -14.82 6.07
CA PRO A 557 25.92 -16.19 6.45
C PRO A 557 24.76 -16.77 7.27
N ARG A 558 24.11 -17.83 6.77
CA ARG A 558 23.03 -18.54 7.48
C ARG A 558 23.45 -19.97 7.78
N LYS A 559 23.25 -20.41 9.03
CA LYS A 559 23.35 -21.84 9.38
C LYS A 559 22.24 -22.62 8.65
N PRO A 560 22.56 -23.72 7.94
CA PRO A 560 21.54 -24.53 7.30
C PRO A 560 20.57 -25.11 8.34
N ARG A 561 19.26 -24.88 8.19
CA ARG A 561 18.25 -25.62 8.96
C ARG A 561 18.37 -27.12 8.62
N LYS A 562 18.50 -27.99 9.64
CA LYS A 562 18.70 -29.45 9.46
C LYS A 562 17.70 -30.03 8.44
N GLY A 563 18.21 -30.66 7.38
CA GLY A 563 17.42 -31.43 6.42
C GLY A 563 16.81 -30.67 5.24
N LYS A 564 16.96 -29.34 5.14
CA LYS A 564 16.57 -28.56 3.94
C LYS A 564 17.80 -28.02 3.21
N LYS A 565 17.90 -28.26 1.90
CA LYS A 565 18.93 -27.63 1.05
C LYS A 565 18.71 -26.12 1.06
N VAL A 566 19.72 -25.35 1.48
CA VAL A 566 19.64 -23.89 1.47
C VAL A 566 19.82 -23.41 0.04
N ARG A 567 18.74 -22.91 -0.57
CA ARG A 567 18.79 -22.28 -1.89
C ARG A 567 19.23 -20.84 -1.78
N ASP A 568 19.98 -20.40 -2.78
CA ASP A 568 20.36 -19.00 -2.93
C ASP A 568 19.23 -18.24 -3.65
N TYR A 569 18.19 -17.88 -2.90
CA TYR A 569 17.07 -17.13 -3.47
C TYR A 569 17.49 -15.79 -4.11
N PRO A 570 18.41 -14.99 -3.52
CA PRO A 570 18.91 -13.77 -4.18
C PRO A 570 19.49 -14.02 -5.57
N VAL A 571 20.22 -15.13 -5.78
CA VAL A 571 20.70 -15.56 -7.10
C VAL A 571 19.53 -15.80 -8.05
N ILE A 572 18.55 -16.61 -7.63
CA ILE A 572 17.42 -17.00 -8.47
C ILE A 572 16.58 -15.77 -8.87
N HIS A 573 16.24 -14.91 -7.91
CA HIS A 573 15.40 -13.75 -8.16
C HIS A 573 16.11 -12.68 -9.00
N SER A 574 17.39 -12.40 -8.76
CA SER A 574 18.13 -11.42 -9.57
C SER A 574 18.28 -11.89 -11.03
N LEU A 575 18.51 -13.18 -11.25
CA LEU A 575 18.55 -13.75 -12.60
C LEU A 575 17.16 -13.72 -13.26
N LEU A 576 16.09 -14.07 -12.53
CA LEU A 576 14.72 -13.98 -13.04
C LEU A 576 14.34 -12.54 -13.43
N ASP A 577 14.71 -11.57 -12.60
CA ASP A 577 14.45 -10.15 -12.87
C ASP A 577 15.29 -9.61 -14.04
N LEU A 578 16.47 -10.19 -14.28
CA LEU A 578 17.26 -9.91 -15.47
C LEU A 578 16.52 -10.38 -16.72
N HIS A 579 15.98 -11.60 -16.73
CA HIS A 579 15.16 -12.10 -17.85
C HIS A 579 13.98 -11.18 -18.16
N ARG A 580 13.24 -10.73 -17.13
CA ARG A 580 12.18 -9.72 -17.29
C ARG A 580 12.73 -8.43 -17.92
N SER A 581 13.83 -7.90 -17.40
CA SER A 581 14.46 -6.67 -17.89
C SER A 581 14.92 -6.78 -19.35
N LEU A 582 15.27 -7.99 -19.79
CA LEU A 582 15.60 -8.31 -21.18
C LEU A 582 14.37 -8.56 -22.07
N GLY A 583 13.16 -8.51 -21.51
CA GLY A 583 11.92 -8.76 -22.25
C GLY A 583 11.65 -10.24 -22.52
N ILE A 584 12.34 -11.16 -21.84
CA ILE A 584 12.17 -12.60 -22.00
C ILE A 584 10.87 -13.03 -21.32
N ILE A 585 9.98 -13.67 -22.07
CA ILE A 585 8.70 -14.20 -21.59
C ILE A 585 8.67 -15.72 -21.74
N ASP A 586 8.47 -16.42 -20.62
CA ASP A 586 8.33 -17.87 -20.59
C ASP A 586 6.89 -18.37 -20.83
N GLN A 587 6.69 -19.69 -20.79
CA GLN A 587 5.40 -20.33 -21.08
C GLN A 587 4.28 -19.93 -20.10
N ARG A 588 4.59 -19.44 -18.89
CA ARG A 588 3.58 -19.13 -17.86
C ARG A 588 2.57 -18.09 -18.33
N ILE A 589 3.00 -17.11 -19.12
CA ILE A 589 2.09 -16.12 -19.72
C ILE A 589 1.22 -16.77 -20.81
N THR A 590 1.80 -17.61 -21.65
CA THR A 590 1.05 -18.32 -22.70
C THR A 590 -0.03 -19.23 -22.10
N ASP A 591 0.32 -19.96 -21.03
CA ASP A 591 -0.56 -20.93 -20.36
C ASP A 591 -1.78 -20.29 -19.68
N VAL A 592 -1.72 -19.00 -19.36
CA VAL A 592 -2.85 -18.28 -18.76
C VAL A 592 -3.71 -17.51 -19.75
N MET A 593 -3.16 -17.17 -20.92
CA MET A 593 -3.81 -16.43 -21.99
C MET A 593 -4.58 -17.36 -22.93
N VAL A 594 -5.57 -18.08 -22.38
CA VAL A 594 -6.26 -19.19 -23.09
C VAL A 594 -7.74 -18.93 -23.42
N ASP A 595 -8.37 -17.96 -22.75
CA ASP A 595 -9.79 -17.70 -22.94
C ASP A 595 -10.04 -16.69 -24.07
N ARG A 596 -11.05 -16.94 -24.89
CA ARG A 596 -11.53 -15.94 -25.87
C ARG A 596 -12.11 -14.74 -25.14
N LEU A 597 -11.74 -13.54 -25.57
CA LEU A 597 -12.32 -12.29 -25.09
C LEU A 597 -13.46 -11.88 -26.03
N GLY A 598 -14.63 -12.50 -25.81
CA GLY A 598 -15.80 -12.34 -26.66
C GLY A 598 -15.57 -12.85 -28.08
N THR A 599 -15.57 -11.97 -29.09
CA THR A 599 -15.33 -12.37 -30.50
C THR A 599 -13.85 -12.61 -30.79
N HIS A 600 -12.95 -12.05 -29.98
CA HIS A 600 -11.52 -12.12 -30.20
C HIS A 600 -10.92 -13.43 -29.69
N ALA A 601 -9.98 -13.98 -30.45
CA ALA A 601 -9.13 -15.09 -29.99
C ALA A 601 -8.26 -14.62 -28.80
N PRO A 602 -7.70 -15.53 -27.97
CA PRO A 602 -6.85 -15.15 -26.85
C PRO A 602 -5.60 -14.35 -27.29
N THR A 603 -5.10 -14.62 -28.50
CA THR A 603 -3.99 -13.91 -29.15
C THR A 603 -4.45 -12.77 -30.07
N GLY A 604 -5.74 -12.43 -30.07
CA GLY A 604 -6.32 -11.41 -30.94
C GLY A 604 -6.26 -9.99 -30.38
N VAL A 605 -5.87 -9.81 -29.11
CA VAL A 605 -5.91 -8.52 -28.39
C VAL A 605 -4.62 -8.34 -27.60
N ALA A 606 -4.02 -7.14 -27.67
CA ALA A 606 -2.87 -6.76 -26.85
C ALA A 606 -3.29 -6.21 -25.48
N HIS A 607 -2.43 -6.35 -24.46
CA HIS A 607 -2.74 -5.90 -23.10
C HIS A 607 -1.77 -4.83 -22.63
N CYS A 608 -2.22 -3.58 -22.68
CA CYS A 608 -1.47 -2.40 -22.26
C CYS A 608 -1.72 -2.09 -20.78
N ALA A 609 -0.72 -1.57 -20.08
CA ALA A 609 -0.87 -1.00 -18.75
C ALA A 609 -0.10 0.31 -18.62
N VAL A 610 -0.58 1.17 -17.74
CA VAL A 610 0.05 2.47 -17.44
C VAL A 610 0.27 2.57 -15.95
N HIS A 611 1.51 2.85 -15.55
CA HIS A 611 1.92 3.15 -14.19
C HIS A 611 2.28 4.63 -14.10
N ILE A 612 1.77 5.29 -13.07
CA ILE A 612 1.97 6.72 -12.81
C ILE A 612 2.35 6.90 -11.35
N ARG A 613 3.39 7.71 -11.11
CA ARG A 613 3.82 8.06 -9.75
C ARG A 613 4.27 9.50 -9.66
N ARG A 614 3.83 10.19 -8.60
CA ARG A 614 4.39 11.48 -8.19
C ARG A 614 5.47 11.24 -7.13
N GLN A 615 6.68 11.72 -7.36
CA GLN A 615 7.80 11.69 -6.43
C GLN A 615 8.07 13.10 -5.89
N SER A 616 7.77 13.35 -4.61
CA SER A 616 7.96 14.66 -3.96
C SER A 616 8.76 14.52 -2.68
N ARG A 617 9.59 15.51 -2.31
CA ARG A 617 10.27 15.51 -1.01
C ARG A 617 9.31 15.85 0.14
N ARG A 618 8.28 16.65 -0.12
CA ARG A 618 7.17 16.98 0.81
C ARG A 618 5.84 16.92 0.05
N GLY A 619 4.71 16.64 0.71
CA GLY A 619 3.39 16.62 0.06
C GLY A 619 3.03 17.90 -0.71
N LYS A 620 3.58 19.04 -0.28
CA LYS A 620 3.45 20.37 -0.93
C LYS A 620 4.67 20.80 -1.75
N ASP A 621 5.62 19.91 -2.04
CA ASP A 621 6.85 20.26 -2.75
C ASP A 621 6.58 20.58 -4.22
N ARG A 622 6.92 21.82 -4.60
CA ARG A 622 6.79 22.38 -5.95
C ARG A 622 7.82 21.80 -6.93
N THR A 623 8.72 20.94 -6.48
CA THR A 623 9.74 20.25 -7.30
C THR A 623 9.45 18.76 -7.54
N ALA A 624 8.21 18.33 -7.25
CA ALA A 624 7.80 16.94 -7.41
C ALA A 624 7.99 16.45 -8.86
N LYS A 625 8.72 15.34 -9.02
CA LYS A 625 8.94 14.65 -10.30
C LYS A 625 7.77 13.73 -10.60
N ILE A 626 7.33 13.66 -11.86
CA ILE A 626 6.30 12.72 -12.31
C ILE A 626 6.98 11.64 -13.12
N CYS A 627 6.70 10.39 -12.78
CA CYS A 627 7.10 9.23 -13.54
C CYS A 627 5.87 8.62 -14.20
N ILE A 628 5.94 8.41 -15.52
CA ILE A 628 4.92 7.70 -16.28
C ILE A 628 5.64 6.67 -17.13
N THR A 629 5.24 5.42 -16.93
CA THR A 629 5.73 4.27 -17.68
C THR A 629 4.53 3.49 -18.17
N ALA A 630 4.63 2.95 -19.38
CA ALA A 630 3.61 2.08 -19.95
C ALA A 630 4.27 0.86 -20.54
N THR A 631 3.56 -0.26 -20.51
CA THR A 631 4.00 -1.51 -21.11
C THR A 631 2.83 -2.17 -21.82
N VAL A 632 3.14 -2.98 -22.83
CA VAL A 632 2.14 -3.78 -23.54
C VAL A 632 2.64 -5.20 -23.74
N LEU A 633 1.82 -6.18 -23.38
CA LEU A 633 1.97 -7.56 -23.80
C LEU A 633 1.37 -7.70 -25.19
N LYS A 634 2.23 -7.91 -26.18
CA LYS A 634 1.87 -8.09 -27.58
C LYS A 634 1.76 -9.60 -27.89
N PRO A 635 0.64 -10.06 -28.45
CA PRO A 635 0.45 -11.44 -28.86
C PRO A 635 1.49 -11.90 -29.90
N PRO A 636 1.81 -13.21 -29.94
CA PRO A 636 2.62 -13.78 -31.00
C PRO A 636 1.94 -13.61 -32.38
N ALA A 637 2.74 -13.45 -33.43
CA ALA A 637 2.23 -13.37 -34.81
C ALA A 637 1.85 -14.75 -35.37
N HIS A 638 2.53 -15.81 -34.90
CA HIS A 638 2.32 -17.19 -35.31
C HIS A 638 2.27 -18.13 -34.10
N ASP A 639 1.57 -19.26 -34.25
CA ASP A 639 1.51 -20.30 -33.23
C ASP A 639 2.91 -20.82 -32.88
N GLY A 640 3.16 -21.06 -31.59
CA GLY A 640 4.45 -21.52 -31.08
C GLY A 640 5.49 -20.41 -30.83
N GLN A 641 5.21 -19.16 -31.21
CA GLN A 641 6.02 -18.01 -30.78
C GLN A 641 5.65 -17.55 -29.37
N ALA A 642 6.57 -16.82 -28.71
CA ALA A 642 6.32 -16.26 -27.39
C ALA A 642 5.47 -14.98 -27.46
N TRP A 643 4.77 -14.65 -26.38
CA TRP A 643 4.32 -13.26 -26.18
C TRP A 643 5.55 -12.35 -26.08
N THR A 644 5.41 -11.08 -26.44
CA THR A 644 6.51 -10.10 -26.33
C THR A 644 6.11 -8.91 -25.46
N LEU A 645 7.05 -8.43 -24.65
CA LEU A 645 6.86 -7.24 -23.81
C LEU A 645 7.47 -6.02 -24.50
N HIS A 646 6.71 -4.93 -24.53
CA HIS A 646 7.14 -3.65 -25.09
C HIS A 646 6.90 -2.55 -24.06
N GLY A 647 7.69 -1.49 -24.12
CA GLY A 647 7.65 -0.39 -23.16
C GLY A 647 7.59 0.98 -23.83
N TRP A 648 7.11 1.94 -23.05
CA TRP A 648 7.09 3.36 -23.34
C TRP A 648 7.33 4.14 -22.05
N SER A 649 8.02 5.27 -22.12
CA SER A 649 8.23 6.13 -20.95
C SER A 649 8.10 7.60 -21.29
N TYR A 650 7.80 8.42 -20.29
CA TYR A 650 7.64 9.86 -20.51
C TYR A 650 8.91 10.57 -20.98
N THR A 651 10.09 10.14 -20.51
CA THR A 651 11.39 10.73 -20.89
C THR A 651 11.90 10.22 -22.23
N ASP A 652 11.35 9.10 -22.70
CA ASP A 652 11.64 8.51 -23.99
C ASP A 652 10.33 8.03 -24.64
N PRO A 653 9.57 8.97 -25.23
CA PRO A 653 8.17 8.75 -25.60
C PRO A 653 8.07 8.05 -26.95
N THR A 654 8.53 6.81 -27.01
CA THR A 654 8.45 5.97 -28.20
C THR A 654 8.25 4.52 -27.78
N TRP A 655 7.27 3.86 -28.39
CA TRP A 655 7.07 2.43 -28.17
C TRP A 655 8.19 1.61 -28.79
N ARG A 656 8.78 0.71 -28.00
CA ARG A 656 9.86 -0.18 -28.44
C ARG A 656 9.89 -1.47 -27.60
N PRO A 657 10.65 -2.51 -28.01
CA PRO A 657 10.86 -3.69 -27.19
C PRO A 657 11.30 -3.34 -25.76
N TYR A 658 10.80 -4.08 -24.77
CA TYR A 658 10.91 -3.69 -23.36
C TYR A 658 12.35 -3.48 -22.89
N ASN A 659 13.28 -4.32 -23.35
CA ASN A 659 14.70 -4.17 -23.06
C ASN A 659 15.24 -2.81 -23.52
N GLN A 660 14.88 -2.37 -24.72
CA GLN A 660 15.32 -1.09 -25.26
C GLN A 660 14.62 0.08 -24.56
N ALA A 661 13.33 -0.07 -24.21
CA ALA A 661 12.56 0.95 -23.51
C ALA A 661 13.12 1.21 -22.11
N GLN A 662 13.39 0.14 -21.35
CA GLN A 662 13.94 0.23 -20.01
C GLN A 662 15.33 0.86 -20.01
N ALA A 663 16.22 0.45 -20.91
CA ALA A 663 17.56 1.05 -21.02
C ALA A 663 17.48 2.54 -21.40
N ALA A 664 16.65 2.90 -22.39
CA ALA A 664 16.49 4.30 -22.80
C ALA A 664 15.89 5.17 -21.68
N PHE A 665 14.97 4.61 -20.89
CA PHE A 665 14.40 5.27 -19.72
C PHE A 665 15.44 5.47 -18.62
N HIS A 666 16.17 4.42 -18.23
CA HIS A 666 17.19 4.44 -17.18
C HIS A 666 18.40 5.31 -17.54
N ALA A 667 18.66 5.53 -18.83
CA ALA A 667 19.71 6.39 -19.35
C ALA A 667 19.45 7.90 -19.18
N LYS A 668 18.21 8.29 -18.84
CA LYS A 668 17.80 9.70 -18.69
C LYS A 668 17.42 9.98 -17.25
N ASP A 669 17.48 11.25 -16.86
CA ASP A 669 16.94 11.66 -15.57
C ASP A 669 15.42 11.73 -15.63
N TYR A 670 14.77 11.59 -14.48
CA TYR A 670 13.36 11.96 -14.39
C TYR A 670 13.19 13.42 -14.82
N PRO A 671 12.11 13.74 -15.54
CA PRO A 671 11.90 15.09 -16.02
C PRO A 671 11.84 16.05 -14.83
N THR A 672 12.66 17.11 -14.87
CA THR A 672 12.57 18.24 -13.95
C THR A 672 11.39 19.10 -14.40
N GLY A 673 10.21 18.80 -13.89
CA GLY A 673 9.00 19.48 -14.31
C GLY A 673 7.94 19.39 -13.23
N LYS A 674 7.31 20.52 -12.96
CA LYS A 674 6.18 20.61 -12.03
C LYS A 674 4.95 19.97 -12.69
N MET A 675 4.05 19.38 -11.88
CA MET A 675 2.63 19.36 -12.25
C MET A 675 2.04 20.80 -12.31
N THR A 676 2.80 21.79 -11.81
CA THR A 676 2.48 23.21 -11.65
C THR A 676 3.29 24.20 -12.53
N GLU A 677 3.57 23.88 -13.80
CA GLU A 677 3.53 24.94 -14.83
C GLU A 677 2.10 25.48 -15.03
N LEU A 678 1.14 24.90 -14.30
CA LEU A 678 -0.26 25.26 -14.23
C LEU A 678 -0.55 25.64 -12.78
N GLN A 679 -1.08 26.85 -12.56
CA GLN A 679 -1.48 27.37 -11.25
C GLN A 679 -2.66 26.60 -10.62
N ASP A 680 -3.23 25.63 -11.36
CA ASP A 680 -4.37 24.80 -11.00
C ASP A 680 -3.99 23.32 -11.15
N ASP A 681 -4.12 22.56 -10.04
CA ASP A 681 -3.85 21.12 -9.97
C ASP A 681 -4.65 20.33 -11.03
N ASN A 682 -5.86 20.77 -11.37
CA ASN A 682 -6.72 20.12 -12.37
C ASN A 682 -6.16 20.22 -13.80
N ALA A 683 -5.57 21.36 -14.16
CA ALA A 683 -4.96 21.52 -15.47
C ALA A 683 -3.71 20.63 -15.61
N GLY A 684 -2.93 20.47 -14.52
CA GLY A 684 -1.80 19.56 -14.44
C GLY A 684 -2.18 18.11 -14.73
N TYR A 685 -3.24 17.62 -14.08
CA TYR A 685 -3.77 16.27 -14.33
C TYR A 685 -4.22 16.06 -15.78
N LYS A 686 -4.91 17.05 -16.38
CA LYS A 686 -5.35 16.99 -17.79
C LYS A 686 -4.18 16.90 -18.77
N LYS A 687 -3.09 17.64 -18.54
CA LYS A 687 -1.88 17.58 -19.38
C LYS A 687 -1.22 16.20 -19.32
N VAL A 688 -1.13 15.63 -18.12
CA VAL A 688 -0.60 14.27 -17.92
C VAL A 688 -1.48 13.23 -18.61
N ALA A 689 -2.80 13.31 -18.46
CA ALA A 689 -3.75 12.41 -19.11
C ALA A 689 -3.65 12.50 -20.65
N THR A 690 -3.57 13.72 -21.20
CA THR A 690 -3.39 13.94 -22.65
C THR A 690 -2.10 13.30 -23.14
N ARG A 691 -1.01 13.36 -22.36
CA ARG A 691 0.25 12.71 -22.74
C ARG A 691 0.15 11.19 -22.79
N VAL A 692 -0.60 10.59 -21.86
CA VAL A 692 -0.88 9.15 -21.91
C VAL A 692 -1.70 8.83 -23.15
N ASP A 693 -2.70 9.65 -23.46
CA ASP A 693 -3.53 9.47 -24.66
C ASP A 693 -2.71 9.58 -25.96
N ASP A 694 -1.73 10.49 -26.05
CA ASP A 694 -0.77 10.54 -27.17
C ASP A 694 -0.01 9.21 -27.33
N ALA A 695 0.46 8.65 -26.21
CA ALA A 695 1.16 7.36 -26.20
C ALA A 695 0.24 6.23 -26.66
N LEU A 696 -1.05 6.27 -26.30
CA LEU A 696 -2.04 5.30 -26.77
C LEU A 696 -2.37 5.45 -28.26
N ALA A 697 -2.43 6.67 -28.79
CA ALA A 697 -2.56 6.90 -30.23
C ALA A 697 -1.34 6.38 -31.02
N GLU A 698 -0.13 6.54 -30.47
CA GLU A 698 1.08 5.94 -31.03
C GLU A 698 1.05 4.41 -30.96
N LEU A 699 0.55 3.85 -29.85
CA LEU A 699 0.46 2.41 -29.64
C LEU A 699 -0.36 1.72 -30.73
N VAL A 700 -1.46 2.31 -31.19
CA VAL A 700 -2.29 1.73 -32.27
C VAL A 700 -1.49 1.55 -33.55
N ARG A 701 -0.68 2.55 -33.91
CA ARG A 701 0.22 2.47 -35.06
C ARG A 701 1.31 1.43 -34.84
N TYR A 702 1.91 1.41 -33.65
CA TYR A 702 2.95 0.44 -33.27
C TYR A 702 2.45 -1.02 -33.31
N LEU A 703 1.19 -1.24 -32.93
CA LEU A 703 0.55 -2.55 -32.96
C LEU A 703 -0.01 -2.92 -34.35
N GLY A 704 0.13 -2.06 -35.36
CA GLY A 704 -0.41 -2.31 -36.70
C GLY A 704 -1.93 -2.38 -36.73
N GLY A 705 -2.62 -1.63 -35.86
CA GLY A 705 -4.08 -1.62 -35.76
C GLY A 705 -4.68 -2.77 -34.94
N MET A 706 -3.86 -3.64 -34.33
CA MET A 706 -4.36 -4.69 -33.43
C MET A 706 -5.14 -4.07 -32.25
N PRO A 707 -6.33 -4.59 -31.90
CA PRO A 707 -7.08 -4.10 -30.76
C PRO A 707 -6.31 -4.33 -29.45
N TYR A 708 -6.53 -3.47 -28.47
CA TYR A 708 -5.88 -3.59 -27.17
C TYR A 708 -6.81 -3.24 -26.01
N THR A 709 -6.50 -3.76 -24.83
CA THR A 709 -7.09 -3.34 -23.55
C THR A 709 -6.09 -2.50 -22.75
N ILE A 710 -6.57 -1.66 -21.85
CA ILE A 710 -5.73 -0.92 -20.91
C ILE A 710 -6.03 -1.31 -19.46
N THR A 711 -4.99 -1.49 -18.65
CA THR A 711 -5.08 -1.70 -17.20
C THR A 711 -4.41 -0.56 -16.44
N VAL A 712 -5.09 -0.05 -15.41
CA VAL A 712 -4.59 1.05 -14.58
C VAL A 712 -4.76 0.74 -13.09
N ASP A 713 -3.85 1.27 -12.26
CA ASP A 713 -4.03 1.29 -10.81
C ASP A 713 -5.11 2.30 -10.41
N ALA A 714 -6.12 1.85 -9.65
CA ALA A 714 -7.28 2.65 -9.29
C ALA A 714 -6.90 3.92 -8.53
N PHE A 715 -6.03 3.78 -7.53
CA PHE A 715 -5.71 4.86 -6.61
C PHE A 715 -4.82 5.92 -7.28
N GLY A 716 -3.77 5.49 -7.99
CA GLY A 716 -2.82 6.37 -8.67
C GLY A 716 -3.39 7.09 -9.90
N SER A 717 -4.44 6.55 -10.55
CA SER A 717 -4.93 7.07 -11.84
C SER A 717 -6.25 7.85 -11.79
N ARG A 718 -7.09 7.68 -10.76
CA ARG A 718 -8.45 8.28 -10.73
C ARG A 718 -8.50 9.81 -10.77
N ARG A 719 -7.41 10.49 -10.41
CA ARG A 719 -7.30 11.97 -10.51
C ARG A 719 -7.08 12.46 -11.94
N LEU A 720 -6.53 11.63 -12.81
CA LEU A 720 -6.30 11.95 -14.22
C LEU A 720 -7.57 11.77 -15.05
N TRP A 721 -8.38 10.77 -14.69
CA TRP A 721 -9.56 10.36 -15.42
C TRP A 721 -10.75 10.23 -14.45
N SER A 722 -11.61 11.24 -14.46
CA SER A 722 -12.74 11.31 -13.53
C SER A 722 -13.74 10.16 -13.70
N GLY A 723 -13.84 9.57 -14.91
CA GLY A 723 -14.67 8.40 -15.20
C GLY A 723 -14.20 7.12 -14.51
N LEU A 724 -13.01 7.11 -13.89
CA LEU A 724 -12.56 6.02 -13.04
C LEU A 724 -13.08 6.12 -11.60
N ASN A 725 -13.77 7.20 -11.20
CA ASN A 725 -14.34 7.33 -9.85
C ASN A 725 -15.64 6.54 -9.71
N ASN A 726 -15.87 5.92 -8.55
CA ASN A 726 -17.06 5.09 -8.31
C ASN A 726 -18.37 5.88 -8.48
N ASN A 727 -18.43 7.13 -7.98
CA ASN A 727 -19.62 7.96 -8.11
C ASN A 727 -19.95 8.38 -9.55
N LYS A 728 -19.04 8.14 -10.50
CA LYS A 728 -19.23 8.46 -11.93
C LYS A 728 -19.53 7.22 -12.79
N GLN A 729 -19.65 6.03 -12.19
CA GLN A 729 -19.93 4.82 -12.97
C GLN A 729 -21.36 4.83 -13.50
N GLY A 730 -21.52 4.35 -14.73
CA GLY A 730 -22.79 4.39 -15.46
C GLY A 730 -23.09 5.74 -16.13
N GLU A 731 -22.32 6.80 -15.84
CA GLU A 731 -22.48 8.07 -16.55
C GLU A 731 -21.96 7.95 -18.00
N SER A 732 -22.58 8.72 -18.90
CA SER A 732 -22.07 8.86 -20.27
C SER A 732 -20.71 9.55 -20.27
N GLU A 733 -19.85 9.15 -21.21
CA GLU A 733 -18.54 9.77 -21.39
C GLU A 733 -18.68 11.28 -21.63
N ARG A 734 -17.95 12.07 -20.83
CA ARG A 734 -17.89 13.53 -20.96
C ARG A 734 -16.74 13.95 -21.88
N PRO A 735 -16.82 15.09 -22.58
CA PRO A 735 -15.71 15.61 -23.38
C PRO A 735 -14.43 15.81 -22.56
N GLY A 736 -13.27 15.53 -23.15
CA GLY A 736 -11.96 15.70 -22.52
C GLY A 736 -11.40 14.41 -21.91
N THR A 737 -10.68 14.53 -20.79
CA THR A 737 -9.95 13.42 -20.15
C THR A 737 -10.87 12.62 -19.21
N TRP A 738 -11.89 11.97 -19.76
CA TRP A 738 -12.85 11.19 -18.97
C TRP A 738 -12.30 9.81 -18.56
N LEU A 739 -11.78 9.05 -19.52
CA LEU A 739 -11.16 7.74 -19.38
C LEU A 739 -9.84 7.70 -20.19
N PRO A 740 -8.95 6.73 -19.92
CA PRO A 740 -7.78 6.52 -20.77
C PRO A 740 -8.16 6.32 -22.24
N GLY A 741 -7.63 7.19 -23.12
CA GLY A 741 -7.95 7.23 -24.55
C GLY A 741 -9.19 8.07 -24.91
N SER A 742 -9.83 8.77 -23.98
CA SER A 742 -10.98 9.62 -24.31
C SER A 742 -10.68 10.71 -25.33
N THR A 743 -9.44 11.22 -25.36
CA THR A 743 -9.06 12.30 -26.29
C THR A 743 -8.58 11.81 -27.66
N ILE A 744 -8.45 10.49 -27.88
CA ILE A 744 -8.05 9.91 -29.17
C ILE A 744 -9.25 9.49 -30.02
N HIS A 745 -9.00 9.26 -31.32
CA HIS A 745 -10.04 8.91 -32.29
C HIS A 745 -10.80 7.63 -31.86
N PRO A 746 -12.14 7.57 -31.96
CA PRO A 746 -12.93 6.44 -31.44
C PRO A 746 -12.54 5.04 -31.93
N SER A 747 -12.00 4.91 -33.16
CA SER A 747 -11.49 3.64 -33.69
C SER A 747 -10.23 3.14 -32.97
N ASP A 748 -9.45 4.08 -32.45
CA ASP A 748 -8.12 3.87 -31.89
C ASP A 748 -8.19 3.69 -30.37
N ARG A 749 -9.36 3.94 -29.76
CA ARG A 749 -9.61 3.77 -28.33
C ARG A 749 -9.46 2.31 -27.89
N PRO A 750 -9.06 2.08 -26.62
CA PRO A 750 -9.00 0.74 -26.06
C PRO A 750 -10.36 0.03 -26.16
N ARG A 751 -10.34 -1.29 -26.33
CA ARG A 751 -11.55 -2.14 -26.36
C ARG A 751 -12.14 -2.38 -24.97
N ALA A 752 -11.28 -2.34 -23.96
CA ALA A 752 -11.70 -2.38 -22.58
C ALA A 752 -10.72 -1.66 -21.66
N ILE A 753 -11.24 -1.11 -20.56
CA ILE A 753 -10.46 -0.50 -19.47
C ILE A 753 -10.66 -1.33 -18.21
N VAL A 754 -9.56 -1.82 -17.62
CA VAL A 754 -9.56 -2.56 -16.36
C VAL A 754 -8.92 -1.71 -15.27
N ARG A 755 -9.68 -1.47 -14.22
CA ARG A 755 -9.20 -0.79 -13.02
C ARG A 755 -8.86 -1.85 -11.96
N VAL A 756 -7.63 -1.81 -11.45
CA VAL A 756 -7.17 -2.69 -10.38
C VAL A 756 -6.96 -1.89 -9.09
N ASN A 757 -7.56 -2.32 -7.98
CA ASN A 757 -7.42 -1.65 -6.68
C ASN A 757 -6.69 -2.57 -5.68
N LYS A 758 -5.44 -2.24 -5.38
CA LYS A 758 -4.63 -2.92 -4.36
C LYS A 758 -4.67 -2.25 -2.99
N ASN A 759 -5.36 -1.12 -2.84
CA ASN A 759 -5.37 -0.38 -1.59
C ASN A 759 -6.22 -1.13 -0.55
N ALA A 760 -5.56 -1.58 0.51
CA ALA A 760 -6.19 -2.34 1.58
C ALA A 760 -7.22 -1.52 2.39
N ASP A 761 -7.17 -0.20 2.30
CA ASP A 761 -8.11 0.72 2.97
C ASP A 761 -9.38 0.97 2.12
N GLU A 762 -9.37 0.58 0.85
CA GLU A 762 -10.52 0.69 -0.07
C GLU A 762 -11.14 -0.68 -0.41
N MET A 763 -10.55 -1.77 0.08
CA MET A 763 -10.99 -3.14 -0.18
C MET A 763 -11.34 -3.87 1.12
N PHE A 764 -12.38 -4.70 1.08
CA PHE A 764 -12.81 -5.49 2.23
C PHE A 764 -11.81 -6.60 2.60
N ARG A 765 -11.79 -7.00 3.88
CA ARG A 765 -10.99 -8.16 4.35
C ARG A 765 -11.71 -9.46 4.07
N ALA A 766 -11.02 -10.43 3.50
CA ALA A 766 -11.53 -11.79 3.32
C ALA A 766 -11.31 -12.62 4.60
N LEU A 767 -12.31 -13.42 4.98
CA LEU A 767 -12.34 -14.23 6.22
C LEU A 767 -12.24 -15.73 5.93
N GLY A 768 -12.78 -16.15 4.78
CA GLY A 768 -12.67 -17.48 4.20
C GLY A 768 -13.94 -17.85 3.43
N ILE A 769 -14.17 -19.14 3.17
CA ILE A 769 -15.22 -19.61 2.24
C ILE A 769 -16.29 -20.41 2.97
N THR A 770 -17.52 -19.90 2.98
CA THR A 770 -18.71 -20.67 3.35
C THR A 770 -19.26 -21.42 2.14
N LEU A 771 -19.56 -22.72 2.32
CA LEU A 771 -20.30 -23.52 1.35
C LEU A 771 -21.80 -23.42 1.63
N LEU A 772 -22.58 -23.17 0.58
CA LEU A 772 -24.02 -23.06 0.60
C LEU A 772 -24.64 -24.17 -0.25
N ASP A 773 -25.83 -24.63 0.15
CA ASP A 773 -26.66 -25.51 -0.65
C ASP A 773 -27.44 -24.75 -1.74
N GLU A 774 -28.32 -25.46 -2.45
CA GLU A 774 -29.15 -24.90 -3.52
C GLU A 774 -30.17 -23.87 -3.02
N ASN A 775 -30.55 -23.94 -1.73
CA ASN A 775 -31.48 -23.02 -1.06
C ASN A 775 -30.75 -21.82 -0.43
N GLY A 776 -29.41 -21.80 -0.45
CA GLY A 776 -28.59 -20.78 0.20
C GLY A 776 -28.38 -21.02 1.69
N GLU A 777 -28.73 -22.20 2.20
CA GLU A 777 -28.44 -22.61 3.57
C GLU A 777 -26.97 -23.07 3.71
N LYS A 778 -26.41 -22.84 4.89
CA LYS A 778 -24.99 -23.10 5.18
C LYS A 778 -24.74 -24.59 5.35
N ILE A 779 -23.84 -25.14 4.54
CA ILE A 779 -23.37 -26.54 4.63
C ILE A 779 -22.11 -26.65 5.50
N SER A 780 -21.17 -25.73 5.38
CA SER A 780 -19.91 -25.77 6.14
C SER A 780 -19.36 -24.38 6.46
N ASP A 781 -18.58 -24.31 7.54
CA ASP A 781 -17.94 -23.09 8.02
C ASP A 781 -16.89 -22.49 7.08
N GLY A 782 -16.72 -21.18 7.27
CA GLY A 782 -15.93 -20.25 6.48
C GLY A 782 -14.43 -20.24 6.74
N ASP A 783 -13.84 -21.26 7.38
CA ASP A 783 -12.45 -21.12 7.89
C ASP A 783 -11.37 -21.42 6.85
N ARG A 784 -11.77 -21.81 5.64
CA ARG A 784 -10.84 -22.15 4.55
C ARG A 784 -10.26 -20.90 3.90
N THR A 785 -8.93 -20.85 3.81
CA THR A 785 -8.23 -19.85 3.01
C THR A 785 -8.43 -20.10 1.51
N THR A 786 -8.18 -19.08 0.70
CA THR A 786 -8.40 -19.17 -0.74
C THR A 786 -7.51 -18.25 -1.54
N ASN A 787 -7.08 -18.75 -2.69
CA ASN A 787 -6.35 -17.99 -3.71
C ASN A 787 -7.22 -17.71 -4.95
N SER A 788 -8.54 -17.79 -4.84
CA SER A 788 -9.46 -17.74 -5.99
C SER A 788 -9.96 -16.33 -6.32
N LEU A 789 -10.53 -16.22 -7.52
CA LEU A 789 -11.32 -15.07 -7.96
C LEU A 789 -12.78 -15.21 -7.51
N PHE A 790 -13.32 -14.15 -6.95
CA PHE A 790 -14.72 -14.04 -6.58
C PHE A 790 -15.35 -12.86 -7.31
N ARG A 791 -16.63 -13.00 -7.63
CA ARG A 791 -17.47 -11.95 -8.18
C ARG A 791 -18.18 -11.24 -7.04
N VAL A 792 -18.04 -9.92 -6.98
CA VAL A 792 -18.83 -9.04 -6.13
C VAL A 792 -20.06 -8.65 -6.96
N LYS A 793 -21.23 -9.17 -6.57
CA LYS A 793 -22.46 -8.94 -7.32
C LYS A 793 -22.85 -7.47 -7.20
N SER A 794 -22.98 -6.81 -8.34
CA SER A 794 -23.42 -5.42 -8.42
C SER A 794 -24.95 -5.30 -8.38
N ASP A 795 -25.46 -4.15 -7.96
CA ASP A 795 -26.90 -3.85 -7.98
C ASP A 795 -27.37 -3.37 -9.35
N PHE A 796 -26.46 -2.74 -10.10
CA PHE A 796 -26.66 -2.26 -11.47
C PHE A 796 -25.36 -2.42 -12.26
N GLY A 797 -25.37 -2.11 -13.56
CA GLY A 797 -24.17 -2.14 -14.39
C GLY A 797 -23.43 -3.49 -14.40
N ALA A 798 -22.11 -3.45 -14.63
CA ALA A 798 -21.25 -4.63 -14.65
C ALA A 798 -20.76 -5.00 -13.25
N ASP A 799 -20.63 -6.31 -12.99
CA ASP A 799 -20.05 -6.85 -11.75
C ASP A 799 -18.58 -6.43 -11.58
N SER A 800 -18.15 -6.33 -10.32
CA SER A 800 -16.74 -6.24 -9.97
C SER A 800 -16.21 -7.56 -9.41
N PHE A 801 -14.89 -7.70 -9.32
CA PHE A 801 -14.25 -8.94 -8.94
C PHE A 801 -13.21 -8.71 -7.84
N ALA A 802 -13.03 -9.72 -7.00
CA ALA A 802 -12.11 -9.72 -5.88
C ALA A 802 -11.20 -10.95 -5.97
N LEU A 803 -9.92 -10.72 -6.20
CA LEU A 803 -8.89 -11.75 -6.16
C LEU A 803 -8.32 -11.84 -4.75
N ILE A 804 -8.53 -12.97 -4.08
CA ILE A 804 -8.09 -13.17 -2.70
C ILE A 804 -6.72 -13.82 -2.71
N THR A 805 -5.80 -13.28 -1.91
CA THR A 805 -4.41 -13.76 -1.82
C THR A 805 -4.10 -14.20 -0.40
N VAL A 806 -3.63 -15.43 -0.29
CA VAL A 806 -3.04 -15.98 0.93
C VAL A 806 -1.57 -15.57 0.95
N PRO A 807 -1.12 -14.84 1.97
CA PRO A 807 0.25 -14.35 2.00
C PRO A 807 1.21 -15.47 2.45
N HIS A 808 2.51 -15.31 2.19
CA HIS A 808 3.54 -16.33 2.48
C HIS A 808 3.60 -16.76 3.96
N GLN A 809 3.21 -15.88 4.88
CA GLN A 809 3.18 -16.20 6.32
C GLN A 809 2.18 -17.33 6.64
N TYR A 810 1.24 -17.65 5.74
CA TYR A 810 0.30 -18.76 5.91
C TYR A 810 0.97 -20.14 5.95
N ASP A 811 1.94 -20.40 5.08
CA ASP A 811 2.72 -21.64 5.07
C ASP A 811 3.84 -21.61 6.13
N GLY A 812 3.85 -20.55 6.93
CA GLY A 812 4.55 -20.43 8.19
C GLY A 812 6.04 -20.13 8.08
N GLN A 813 6.76 -20.19 6.96
CA GLN A 813 8.25 -20.11 7.04
C GLN A 813 8.87 -21.10 8.08
N GLY A 814 8.15 -22.18 8.42
CA GLY A 814 8.48 -23.09 9.55
C GLY A 814 7.77 -22.82 10.89
N ALA A 815 6.95 -21.76 10.97
CA ALA A 815 6.23 -21.25 12.14
C ALA A 815 4.91 -21.96 12.49
N GLY A 816 4.30 -22.62 11.51
CA GLY A 816 2.91 -23.06 11.59
C GLY A 816 1.91 -21.97 11.15
N ARG A 817 0.62 -22.30 11.19
CA ARG A 817 -0.48 -21.44 10.74
C ARG A 817 -0.89 -20.42 11.82
N LEU A 818 0.04 -19.58 12.25
CA LEU A 818 -0.18 -18.66 13.38
C LEU A 818 -1.35 -17.69 13.12
N GLY A 819 -2.24 -17.61 14.10
CA GLY A 819 -3.46 -16.82 14.02
C GLY A 819 -4.60 -17.47 13.23
N SER A 820 -4.54 -18.79 12.98
CA SER A 820 -5.63 -19.52 12.30
C SER A 820 -6.85 -19.81 13.18
N ASP A 821 -6.57 -20.08 14.46
CA ASP A 821 -7.45 -20.74 15.43
C ASP A 821 -7.46 -20.05 16.79
N LYS A 822 -6.59 -19.06 16.99
CA LYS A 822 -6.47 -18.29 18.22
C LYS A 822 -6.02 -16.85 17.94
N THR A 823 -6.23 -15.93 18.87
CA THR A 823 -5.75 -14.55 18.78
C THR A 823 -4.44 -14.33 19.56
N ARG A 824 -3.84 -13.14 19.45
CA ARG A 824 -2.62 -12.80 20.20
C ARG A 824 -2.81 -12.76 21.73
N TRP A 825 -4.05 -12.69 22.23
CA TRP A 825 -4.33 -12.78 23.68
C TRP A 825 -4.10 -14.18 24.26
N SER A 826 -4.09 -15.22 23.41
CA SER A 826 -3.84 -16.60 23.79
C SER A 826 -2.61 -17.20 23.09
N ALA A 827 -1.78 -16.35 22.48
CA ALA A 827 -0.52 -16.75 21.87
C ALA A 827 0.48 -17.26 22.93
N ASP A 828 1.30 -18.24 22.54
CA ASP A 828 2.36 -18.75 23.40
C ASP A 828 3.57 -17.80 23.37
N HIS A 829 3.99 -17.31 24.54
CA HIS A 829 5.20 -16.50 24.69
C HIS A 829 6.50 -17.30 24.52
N GLY A 830 6.42 -18.63 24.42
CA GLY A 830 7.55 -19.53 24.23
C GLY A 830 8.35 -19.81 25.51
N SER A 831 9.30 -20.73 25.39
CA SER A 831 10.25 -21.09 26.46
C SER A 831 11.58 -21.51 25.86
N ASP A 832 12.67 -21.04 26.46
CA ASP A 832 14.05 -21.42 26.09
C ASP A 832 14.66 -22.41 27.10
N VAL A 833 13.85 -22.90 28.05
CA VAL A 833 14.29 -23.86 29.06
C VAL A 833 14.51 -25.21 28.38
N GLU A 834 15.70 -25.78 28.57
CA GLU A 834 16.04 -27.10 28.05
C GLU A 834 15.04 -28.15 28.57
N GLY A 835 14.38 -28.87 27.66
CA GLY A 835 13.30 -29.82 27.98
C GLY A 835 11.87 -29.26 27.84
N GLU A 836 11.70 -27.94 27.76
CA GLU A 836 10.39 -27.26 27.60
C GLU A 836 10.37 -26.29 26.40
N LEU A 837 11.29 -26.47 25.45
CA LEU A 837 11.45 -25.59 24.29
C LEU A 837 10.11 -25.39 23.56
N ARG A 838 9.59 -24.17 23.60
CA ARG A 838 8.35 -23.76 22.95
C ARG A 838 8.59 -22.47 22.17
N ARG A 839 7.94 -22.38 21.02
CA ARG A 839 8.11 -21.27 20.10
C ARG A 839 7.38 -20.03 20.62
N ASN A 840 8.04 -18.88 20.56
CA ASN A 840 7.44 -17.60 20.90
C ASN A 840 6.60 -17.06 19.73
N GLU A 841 5.31 -17.35 19.76
CA GLU A 841 4.35 -16.95 18.73
C GLU A 841 4.07 -15.44 18.74
N MET A 842 4.35 -14.75 19.85
CA MET A 842 4.16 -13.30 19.96
C MET A 842 5.15 -12.52 19.09
N LYS A 843 6.40 -12.99 19.00
CA LYS A 843 7.45 -12.40 18.15
C LYS A 843 7.13 -12.50 16.65
N ASP A 844 6.36 -13.52 16.26
CA ASP A 844 6.10 -13.84 14.86
C ASP A 844 5.04 -12.97 14.19
N ASN A 845 5.15 -12.83 12.87
CA ASN A 845 4.11 -12.25 12.03
C ASN A 845 2.93 -13.22 11.85
N TRP A 846 1.72 -12.72 12.01
CA TRP A 846 0.50 -13.51 11.88
C TRP A 846 -0.19 -13.20 10.56
N TYR A 847 -0.63 -14.23 9.85
CA TYR A 847 -1.11 -14.08 8.48
C TYR A 847 -2.53 -13.48 8.42
N SER A 848 -2.82 -12.78 7.34
CA SER A 848 -4.17 -12.30 7.00
C SER A 848 -4.33 -12.30 5.50
N MET A 849 -5.46 -12.80 4.99
CA MET A 849 -5.73 -12.76 3.56
C MET A 849 -5.91 -11.32 3.09
N THR A 850 -5.44 -11.04 1.87
CA THR A 850 -5.58 -9.73 1.22
C THR A 850 -6.51 -9.82 0.02
N THR A 851 -7.14 -8.70 -0.31
CA THR A 851 -8.14 -8.60 -1.38
C THR A 851 -7.63 -7.61 -2.43
N LEU A 852 -7.55 -8.05 -3.68
CA LEU A 852 -7.31 -7.20 -4.84
C LEU A 852 -8.61 -6.99 -5.61
N GLY A 853 -9.06 -5.74 -5.74
CA GLY A 853 -10.21 -5.39 -6.56
C GLY A 853 -9.86 -5.35 -8.05
N ILE A 854 -10.70 -5.95 -8.89
CA ILE A 854 -10.59 -5.91 -10.36
C ILE A 854 -11.96 -5.48 -10.90
N PHE A 855 -12.00 -4.37 -11.65
CA PHE A 855 -13.23 -3.84 -12.21
C PHE A 855 -13.06 -3.45 -13.68
N PRO A 856 -13.72 -4.17 -14.61
CA PRO A 856 -13.86 -3.75 -16.00
C PRO A 856 -14.83 -2.55 -16.11
N VAL A 857 -14.32 -1.36 -16.42
CA VAL A 857 -15.08 -0.09 -16.38
C VAL A 857 -15.85 0.17 -17.67
N ALA A 858 -15.13 0.25 -18.79
CA ALA A 858 -15.70 0.58 -20.09
C ALA A 858 -15.33 -0.55 -21.04
N VAL A 859 -16.27 -1.48 -21.25
CA VAL A 859 -16.05 -2.70 -22.03
C VAL A 859 -16.95 -2.62 -23.25
N LYS A 860 -16.36 -2.64 -24.46
CA LYS A 860 -17.15 -2.71 -25.70
C LYS A 860 -17.88 -4.05 -25.77
N ASP A 861 -19.06 -4.09 -26.40
CA ASP A 861 -19.95 -5.27 -26.49
C ASP A 861 -19.26 -6.55 -27.02
N GLU A 862 -18.19 -6.38 -27.80
CA GLU A 862 -17.37 -7.46 -28.34
C GLU A 862 -16.48 -8.17 -27.30
N ILE A 863 -16.32 -7.62 -26.09
CA ILE A 863 -15.50 -8.16 -24.98
C ILE A 863 -16.40 -8.61 -23.84
N LYS A 864 -16.11 -9.77 -23.25
CA LYS A 864 -16.80 -10.28 -22.06
C LYS A 864 -16.09 -9.85 -20.76
N PRO A 865 -16.74 -9.09 -19.86
CA PRO A 865 -16.10 -8.57 -18.63
C PRO A 865 -15.55 -9.66 -17.69
N ASP A 866 -16.27 -10.77 -17.52
CA ASP A 866 -15.86 -11.91 -16.68
C ASP A 866 -14.55 -12.55 -17.17
N LYS A 867 -14.42 -12.72 -18.49
CA LYS A 867 -13.20 -13.27 -19.11
C LYS A 867 -12.02 -12.31 -18.97
N LEU A 868 -12.27 -11.01 -19.10
CA LEU A 868 -11.25 -9.99 -18.91
C LEU A 868 -10.76 -9.92 -17.45
N ALA A 869 -11.67 -10.02 -16.48
CA ALA A 869 -11.32 -10.09 -15.06
C ALA A 869 -10.53 -11.37 -14.73
N LEU A 870 -10.94 -12.51 -15.28
CA LEU A 870 -10.26 -13.79 -15.10
C LEU A 870 -8.84 -13.79 -15.67
N MET A 871 -8.68 -13.25 -16.88
CA MET A 871 -7.35 -13.04 -17.49
C MET A 871 -6.48 -12.14 -16.63
N THR A 872 -7.02 -11.01 -16.16
CA THR A 872 -6.30 -10.08 -15.27
C THR A 872 -5.85 -10.79 -13.99
N ALA A 873 -6.73 -11.57 -13.36
CA ALA A 873 -6.42 -12.33 -12.15
C ALA A 873 -5.30 -13.36 -12.36
N ARG A 874 -5.29 -14.04 -13.51
CA ARG A 874 -4.21 -14.98 -13.86
C ARG A 874 -2.89 -14.26 -14.09
N LEU A 875 -2.91 -13.10 -14.74
CA LEU A 875 -1.71 -12.29 -14.94
C LEU A 875 -1.16 -11.73 -13.62
N CYS A 876 -1.98 -11.52 -12.59
CA CYS A 876 -1.48 -11.23 -11.25
C CYS A 876 -0.80 -12.45 -10.63
N HIS A 877 -1.34 -13.65 -10.89
CA HIS A 877 -0.83 -14.90 -10.34
C HIS A 877 0.46 -15.40 -11.00
N GLN A 878 0.63 -15.18 -12.30
CA GLN A 878 1.84 -15.55 -13.04
C GLN A 878 2.79 -14.35 -13.17
N ALA A 879 3.60 -14.14 -12.14
CA ALA A 879 4.57 -13.06 -12.11
C ALA A 879 5.80 -13.37 -12.98
N LEU A 880 6.24 -12.39 -13.77
CA LEU A 880 7.44 -12.51 -14.61
C LEU A 880 8.74 -12.54 -13.79
N ALA A 881 8.77 -11.87 -12.63
CA ALA A 881 9.97 -11.67 -11.81
C ALA A 881 9.84 -12.23 -10.37
N TRP A 882 8.76 -12.95 -10.08
CA TRP A 882 8.45 -13.40 -8.72
C TRP A 882 7.85 -14.80 -8.71
N ALA A 883 8.00 -15.48 -7.57
CA ALA A 883 7.45 -16.82 -7.34
C ALA A 883 5.98 -16.78 -6.93
N GLU A 884 5.67 -15.79 -6.12
CA GLU A 884 4.34 -15.64 -5.56
C GLU A 884 3.48 -14.76 -6.46
N ARG A 885 2.22 -14.61 -6.05
CA ARG A 885 1.32 -13.70 -6.71
C ARG A 885 1.79 -12.25 -6.54
N THR A 886 1.72 -11.49 -7.62
CA THR A 886 1.92 -10.04 -7.59
C THR A 886 0.61 -9.31 -7.36
N THR A 887 0.68 -8.11 -6.76
CA THR A 887 -0.49 -7.24 -6.53
C THR A 887 -0.97 -6.55 -7.81
N TYR A 888 -0.18 -6.61 -8.88
CA TYR A 888 -0.52 -6.08 -10.20
C TYR A 888 -0.40 -7.17 -11.26
N PRO A 889 -1.21 -7.15 -12.33
CA PRO A 889 -1.03 -8.08 -13.44
C PRO A 889 0.32 -7.85 -14.13
N ALA A 890 0.89 -8.90 -14.72
CA ALA A 890 2.26 -8.94 -15.27
C ALA A 890 2.69 -7.67 -16.05
N HIS A 891 1.84 -7.15 -16.94
CA HIS A 891 2.11 -5.93 -17.70
C HIS A 891 2.16 -4.68 -16.80
N LEU A 892 1.18 -4.46 -15.93
CA LEU A 892 1.21 -3.33 -14.98
C LEU A 892 2.37 -3.45 -13.98
N HIS A 893 2.69 -4.67 -13.54
CA HIS A 893 3.85 -4.93 -12.70
C HIS A 893 5.15 -4.57 -13.43
N ALA A 894 5.30 -4.94 -14.71
CA ALA A 894 6.47 -4.57 -15.50
C ALA A 894 6.59 -3.04 -15.69
N ALA A 895 5.47 -2.33 -15.93
CA ALA A 895 5.48 -0.87 -16.02
C ALA A 895 5.94 -0.24 -14.69
N SER A 896 5.45 -0.75 -13.57
CA SER A 896 5.87 -0.33 -12.24
C SER A 896 7.34 -0.64 -11.98
N LYS A 897 7.82 -1.85 -12.32
CA LYS A 897 9.24 -2.24 -12.14
C LYS A 897 10.19 -1.40 -12.99
N MET A 898 9.82 -1.01 -14.21
CA MET A 898 10.60 -0.07 -15.02
C MET A 898 10.88 1.26 -14.29
N ASP A 899 9.92 1.75 -13.49
CA ASP A 899 10.07 2.91 -12.60
C ASP A 899 10.85 2.59 -11.31
N LEU A 900 10.52 1.49 -10.62
CA LEU A 900 11.19 1.09 -9.36
C LEU A 900 12.70 0.86 -9.56
N ASP A 901 13.10 0.32 -10.70
CA ASP A 901 14.49 0.01 -11.01
C ASP A 901 15.29 1.24 -11.50
N HIS A 902 14.63 2.37 -11.76
CA HIS A 902 15.26 3.54 -12.34
C HIS A 902 16.33 4.14 -11.40
N PRO A 903 17.51 4.58 -11.90
CA PRO A 903 18.62 5.08 -11.06
C PRO A 903 18.31 6.27 -10.12
N GLN A 904 17.21 7.00 -10.37
CA GLN A 904 16.73 8.12 -9.52
C GLN A 904 15.53 7.78 -8.63
N TYR A 905 15.03 6.54 -8.67
CA TYR A 905 13.90 6.10 -7.84
C TYR A 905 14.22 6.34 -6.35
N ARG A 906 13.33 7.05 -5.65
CA ARG A 906 13.43 7.45 -4.21
C ARG A 906 14.70 8.21 -3.76
N ARG A 907 15.70 8.45 -4.61
CA ARG A 907 16.93 9.24 -4.29
C ARG A 907 16.75 10.75 -4.34
N THR A 908 15.68 11.22 -4.99
CA THR A 908 15.32 12.66 -5.02
C THR A 908 14.06 12.97 -4.22
N ALA A 909 13.49 11.97 -3.54
CA ALA A 909 12.61 12.20 -2.41
C ALA A 909 13.48 12.61 -1.20
N LEU A 910 12.92 13.25 -0.17
CA LEU A 910 13.56 13.13 1.15
C LEU A 910 13.63 11.63 1.48
N PRO A 911 14.42 11.20 2.48
CA PRO A 911 14.10 9.96 3.17
C PRO A 911 12.64 10.09 3.61
N THR A 912 11.74 9.60 2.77
CA THR A 912 10.47 9.11 3.24
C THR A 912 10.92 7.98 4.14
N ASP A 913 10.80 8.13 5.46
CA ASP A 913 10.47 6.96 6.27
C ASP A 913 9.42 6.21 5.45
N SER A 914 9.79 5.06 4.89
CA SER A 914 9.10 4.32 3.83
C SER A 914 7.58 4.36 3.98
N THR A 915 6.95 5.41 3.47
CA THR A 915 5.51 5.60 3.44
C THR A 915 5.02 4.96 2.16
N ASP A 916 4.86 3.64 2.16
CA ASP A 916 3.75 3.01 1.44
C ASP A 916 3.48 1.58 1.93
N THR A 917 3.00 1.46 3.18
CA THR A 917 2.01 0.45 3.54
C THR A 917 1.01 1.08 4.52
N GLY A 918 -0.22 1.28 4.03
CA GLY A 918 -1.48 1.53 4.75
C GLY A 918 -1.40 2.30 6.08
N THR A 919 -1.36 3.63 6.02
CA THR A 919 -2.01 4.53 7.00
C THR A 919 -1.93 5.98 6.48
N PRO A 920 -3.04 6.64 6.11
CA PRO A 920 -3.04 8.03 5.66
C PRO A 920 -3.30 8.98 6.84
N ASP A 921 -2.23 9.47 7.46
CA ASP A 921 -2.28 10.70 8.26
C ASP A 921 -1.83 11.89 7.42
N ASP A 922 -2.77 12.48 6.69
CA ASP A 922 -2.83 13.93 6.45
C ASP A 922 -4.23 14.27 5.92
N LEU A 923 -5.20 14.36 6.84
CA LEU A 923 -6.41 15.15 6.63
C LEU A 923 -6.03 16.63 6.75
N SER A 924 -5.50 17.23 5.68
CA SER A 924 -5.73 18.65 5.47
C SER A 924 -7.09 18.77 4.78
N THR A 925 -8.08 19.23 5.52
CA THR A 925 -9.34 19.75 5.01
C THR A 925 -9.03 20.93 4.09
N GLY A 926 -8.83 20.65 2.81
CA GLY A 926 -9.01 21.62 1.75
C GLY A 926 -10.44 21.45 1.26
N SER A 927 -11.34 22.30 1.76
CA SER A 927 -12.54 22.69 1.04
C SER A 927 -12.10 23.13 -0.36
N GLY A 928 -12.58 22.41 -1.35
CA GLY A 928 -12.06 22.48 -2.72
C GLY A 928 -12.94 21.64 -3.61
N GLU A 929 -14.12 22.20 -3.90
CA GLU A 929 -14.96 22.00 -5.08
C GLU A 929 -14.74 20.67 -5.84
N LEU A 930 -15.68 19.73 -5.65
CA LEU A 930 -16.00 18.81 -6.72
C LEU A 930 -16.58 19.61 -7.90
N PRO A 931 -16.20 19.30 -9.15
CA PRO A 931 -17.15 19.43 -10.24
C PRO A 931 -18.18 18.29 -10.25
#